data_AF-A0A093ZZL4-F1
#
_entry.id   AF-A0A093ZZL4-F1
#
_cell.length_a   1.000
_cell.length_b   1.000
_cell.length_c   1.000
_cell.angle_alpha   90.00
_cell.angle_beta   90.00
_cell.angle_gamma   90.00
#
_symmetry.space_group_name_H-M   'P 1'
#
loop_
_entity.id
_entity.type
_entity.pdbx_description
1 polymer ?
#
loop_
_entity_poly.entity_id
_entity_poly.type
_entity_poly.pdbx_seq_one_letter_code
_entity_poly.pdbx_strand_id
1 'polypeptide(L)'
;MATHALPKYLTGDTAAINEFIDKFDVFLFDCDGVLWSGDHVFEGVVDTLELLRSRGKQTIFVTNNSTKSRSDYLKKLTAMGIPSNVDEIFASAYSSAIYISKIMNLPAPKNKVFVLGEAGIETELRDCGVPFIGGTDPAYRRDITPADYTGMADGSLLDDDVAIVLAGLDFHINYLKLAFAYQYLARGAKFLATNTDSTLPSNHTFFPGAGSISIPLVNMTGQQPVALGKPSQAMMDSIEGKFQFDRSKACMVGDRLNTDIKFGIEGRLGGTLAVLTGVSKREEWEVEGAETVPAYYVDKLSDIKAFQARPKKSQENPRTPKKFKLPVKPTSGATGLALSLIAPTPSAIPPPKTPTIPPINHPHQPQFAEKFLRGRVPRARHPPAMSSMDTESDEEAQRAQMATTALLARRSRLTRRLLDSPYDLVLYIERGAVHSELGYPDLAAGDAYRALLLTDEVRDEGFEYHEVAAEALRGYEEEGILGEGAGEGVTALLDVASTRCYRILAISLMLCGCLKSAHEFCERGLEKAPGDEELTQAQEYIVNLARRRLKTETVCPEDFPDQGLVRREAYPWNDHEPDRYSKETLDFLNAELAKVAPKCVALVTELPTLGDVLVSGVDADAIIPTNKQLGLFAREDIAPMETVLHEISALTVNNSQVYPLCDACSSELPEVGSEEQGVQCEDCVETVYCSQDCHDFAMETYHPAVCDRDVDGIAKNTHQRETANMLHLLLLGRALAMSATQDIHPLELKEVKYIWGDFLPTSSNAVPFSPQAGPPPVWTLPFSFRANITGPMDMLEKMEIDVFAELDTYDLWIFNTLYAKFRGTASARVNKLDGRPEVAAVHPLWCLANHDCDPNVQWEWGMRMKLWARVQRIDGRSPGVAKGEEIMNHYCDIELPVQERREWAKGSLGGYCMCERCRKEAKKEEEAANGVDVAAVVSMVNGMSMVHDISRAHEMAASEQPNGVPEVNGIRQIT
;
A
#
# COMPACT_ATOMS: atom_id res chain seq x y z
N MET A 1 30.89 0.82 18.97
CA MET A 1 30.61 1.12 17.55
C MET A 1 31.21 2.48 17.19
N ALA A 2 31.39 2.79 15.90
CA ALA A 2 31.67 4.15 15.47
C ALA A 2 30.35 4.95 15.47
N THR A 3 30.35 6.16 16.01
CA THR A 3 29.21 7.09 15.86
C THR A 3 29.20 7.62 14.44
N HIS A 4 28.30 7.12 13.59
CA HIS A 4 28.10 7.68 12.27
C HIS A 4 27.60 9.13 12.41
N ALA A 5 28.28 10.08 11.77
CA ALA A 5 27.84 11.45 11.72
C ALA A 5 26.61 11.55 10.81
N LEU A 6 25.59 12.31 11.22
CA LEU A 6 24.38 12.50 10.44
C LEU A 6 24.71 13.11 9.05
N PRO A 7 24.03 12.70 7.97
CA PRO A 7 24.23 13.23 6.62
C PRO A 7 24.09 14.76 6.59
N LYS A 8 25.06 15.47 5.99
CA LYS A 8 24.97 16.92 5.84
C LYS A 8 24.09 17.27 4.64
N TYR A 9 22.87 17.73 4.91
CA TYR A 9 22.00 18.33 3.89
C TYR A 9 22.66 19.60 3.31
N LEU A 10 22.61 19.77 1.98
CA LEU A 10 23.28 20.88 1.28
C LEU A 10 22.32 21.83 0.56
N THR A 11 21.12 21.40 0.15
CA THR A 11 20.21 22.25 -0.65
C THR A 11 19.84 23.53 0.13
N GLY A 12 20.09 24.67 -0.50
CA GLY A 12 19.89 26.01 0.10
C GLY A 12 21.09 26.57 0.88
N ASP A 13 22.02 25.74 1.39
CA ASP A 13 23.22 26.23 2.09
C ASP A 13 24.39 26.46 1.12
N THR A 14 24.41 27.66 0.53
CA THR A 14 25.53 28.20 -0.25
C THR A 14 26.91 27.98 0.38
N ALA A 15 27.06 28.08 1.70
CA ALA A 15 28.36 27.99 2.36
C ALA A 15 28.82 26.52 2.43
N ALA A 16 27.94 25.63 2.87
CA ALA A 16 28.19 24.19 2.87
C ALA A 16 28.40 23.61 1.46
N ILE A 17 27.68 24.12 0.45
CA ILE A 17 27.85 23.72 -0.96
C ILE A 17 29.25 24.05 -1.46
N ASN A 18 29.78 25.25 -1.19
CA ASN A 18 31.13 25.61 -1.64
C ASN A 18 32.20 24.84 -0.85
N GLU A 19 32.02 24.63 0.46
CA GLU A 19 32.89 23.76 1.27
C GLU A 19 32.92 22.31 0.71
N PHE A 20 31.76 21.76 0.34
CA PHE A 20 31.62 20.44 -0.27
C PHE A 20 32.32 20.35 -1.64
N ILE A 21 32.10 21.32 -2.54
CA ILE A 21 32.75 21.35 -3.85
C ILE A 21 34.27 21.51 -3.72
N ASP A 22 34.74 22.34 -2.81
CA ASP A 22 36.17 22.60 -2.66
C ASP A 22 36.91 21.42 -1.98
N LYS A 23 36.22 20.60 -1.16
CA LYS A 23 36.76 19.38 -0.50
C LYS A 23 37.18 18.28 -1.49
N PHE A 24 36.50 18.14 -2.64
CA PHE A 24 36.70 17.01 -3.56
C PHE A 24 37.28 17.44 -4.89
N ASP A 25 38.27 16.73 -5.40
CA ASP A 25 38.90 17.01 -6.70
C ASP A 25 38.29 16.18 -7.84
N VAL A 26 37.63 15.06 -7.53
CA VAL A 26 36.99 14.15 -8.51
C VAL A 26 35.56 13.82 -8.09
N PHE A 27 34.63 13.83 -9.04
CA PHE A 27 33.24 13.42 -8.86
C PHE A 27 32.91 12.26 -9.80
N LEU A 28 32.44 11.16 -9.22
CA LEU A 28 31.89 10.00 -9.92
C LEU A 28 30.36 10.14 -9.87
N PHE A 29 29.68 10.03 -11.00
CA PHE A 29 28.22 10.19 -11.10
C PHE A 29 27.57 8.92 -11.66
N ASP A 30 26.47 8.40 -11.10
CA ASP A 30 25.54 7.64 -11.94
C ASP A 30 24.83 8.57 -12.96
N CYS A 31 23.96 8.00 -13.78
CA CYS A 31 23.51 8.55 -15.04
C CYS A 31 21.99 8.53 -15.12
N ASP A 32 21.40 7.33 -15.20
CA ASP A 32 19.99 7.13 -14.93
C ASP A 32 19.73 7.49 -13.44
N GLY A 33 18.65 8.22 -13.11
CA GLY A 33 18.32 8.63 -11.73
C GLY A 33 19.05 9.86 -11.18
N VAL A 34 20.25 10.18 -11.71
CA VAL A 34 21.09 11.33 -11.28
C VAL A 34 21.16 12.46 -12.31
N LEU A 35 21.30 12.11 -13.60
CA LEU A 35 21.47 13.07 -14.70
C LEU A 35 20.21 13.15 -15.58
N TRP A 36 19.49 12.03 -15.73
CA TRP A 36 18.27 11.93 -16.52
C TRP A 36 17.34 10.81 -16.02
N SER A 37 16.08 10.86 -16.47
CA SER A 37 15.15 9.73 -16.44
C SER A 37 14.72 9.41 -17.87
N GLY A 38 14.87 8.15 -18.30
CA GLY A 38 14.69 7.79 -19.72
C GLY A 38 15.61 8.63 -20.61
N ASP A 39 15.04 9.42 -21.53
CA ASP A 39 15.79 10.38 -22.35
C ASP A 39 15.57 11.86 -21.95
N HIS A 40 14.96 12.13 -20.78
CA HIS A 40 14.78 13.47 -20.23
C HIS A 40 15.89 13.83 -19.23
N VAL A 41 16.76 14.78 -19.62
CA VAL A 41 17.80 15.36 -18.75
C VAL A 41 17.16 16.23 -17.67
N PHE A 42 17.54 16.05 -16.40
CA PHE A 42 17.01 16.87 -15.32
C PHE A 42 17.48 18.33 -15.40
N GLU A 43 16.65 19.25 -14.92
CA GLU A 43 16.89 20.69 -14.95
C GLU A 43 18.26 21.05 -14.33
N GLY A 44 19.06 21.85 -15.04
CA GLY A 44 20.32 22.41 -14.52
C GLY A 44 21.48 21.43 -14.37
N VAL A 45 21.35 20.16 -14.77
CA VAL A 45 22.44 19.16 -14.75
C VAL A 45 23.63 19.60 -15.59
N VAL A 46 23.40 20.06 -16.83
CA VAL A 46 24.46 20.53 -17.74
C VAL A 46 25.26 21.67 -17.11
N ASP A 47 24.59 22.75 -16.69
CA ASP A 47 25.18 23.90 -16.00
C ASP A 47 25.99 23.50 -14.74
N THR A 48 25.59 22.42 -14.07
CA THR A 48 26.23 21.94 -12.84
C THR A 48 27.52 21.17 -13.15
N LEU A 49 27.51 20.33 -14.18
CA LEU A 49 28.72 19.67 -14.69
C LEU A 49 29.70 20.68 -15.28
N GLU A 50 29.21 21.73 -15.95
CA GLU A 50 30.03 22.86 -16.41
C GLU A 50 30.60 23.67 -15.23
N LEU A 51 29.81 23.94 -14.18
CA LEU A 51 30.28 24.61 -12.97
C LEU A 51 31.43 23.84 -12.32
N LEU A 52 31.29 22.52 -12.10
CA LEU A 52 32.33 21.68 -11.51
C LEU A 52 33.61 21.67 -12.37
N ARG A 53 33.49 21.53 -13.68
CA ARG A 53 34.65 21.60 -14.59
C ARG A 53 35.28 22.99 -14.62
N SER A 54 34.51 24.07 -14.50
CA SER A 54 35.04 25.45 -14.37
C SER A 54 35.79 25.69 -13.06
N ARG A 55 35.46 24.92 -12.00
CA ARG A 55 36.18 24.83 -10.73
C ARG A 55 37.41 23.89 -10.79
N GLY A 56 37.74 23.35 -11.97
CA GLY A 56 38.86 22.44 -12.18
C GLY A 56 38.62 21.01 -11.69
N LYS A 57 37.37 20.62 -11.41
CA LYS A 57 37.02 19.30 -10.88
C LYS A 57 36.87 18.28 -12.01
N GLN A 58 37.36 17.07 -11.78
CA GLN A 58 37.26 15.96 -12.73
C GLN A 58 35.90 15.26 -12.61
N THR A 59 35.30 14.91 -13.75
CA THR A 59 33.97 14.29 -13.85
C THR A 59 34.07 12.90 -14.49
N ILE A 60 33.52 11.88 -13.84
CA ILE A 60 33.50 10.49 -14.33
C ILE A 60 32.05 9.99 -14.27
N PHE A 61 31.58 9.37 -15.35
CA PHE A 61 30.23 8.79 -15.47
C PHE A 61 30.30 7.27 -15.22
N VAL A 62 29.67 6.78 -14.16
CA VAL A 62 29.81 5.42 -13.63
C VAL A 62 28.42 4.78 -13.48
N THR A 63 28.00 4.02 -14.49
CA THR A 63 26.64 3.48 -14.56
C THR A 63 26.58 1.96 -14.55
N ASN A 64 25.59 1.43 -13.83
CA ASN A 64 25.33 -0.01 -13.82
C ASN A 64 24.60 -0.49 -15.09
N ASN A 65 23.99 0.39 -15.87
CA ASN A 65 23.21 0.04 -17.06
C ASN A 65 24.12 -0.54 -18.18
N SER A 66 23.92 -1.82 -18.50
CA SER A 66 24.77 -2.58 -19.44
C SER A 66 24.32 -2.52 -20.90
N THR A 67 23.20 -1.84 -21.19
CA THR A 67 22.51 -1.98 -22.49
C THR A 67 23.23 -1.31 -23.66
N LYS A 68 24.20 -0.43 -23.38
CA LYS A 68 24.87 0.47 -24.34
C LYS A 68 26.38 0.43 -24.11
N SER A 69 27.16 0.51 -25.19
CA SER A 69 28.63 0.66 -25.07
C SER A 69 28.98 2.07 -24.59
N ARG A 70 30.21 2.30 -24.13
CA ARG A 70 30.73 3.65 -23.87
C ARG A 70 30.64 4.54 -25.11
N SER A 71 30.77 3.98 -26.32
CA SER A 71 30.59 4.73 -27.57
C SER A 71 29.15 5.22 -27.75
N ASP A 72 28.16 4.46 -27.27
CA ASP A 72 26.73 4.81 -27.34
C ASP A 72 26.32 5.76 -26.23
N TYR A 73 26.87 5.60 -25.02
CA TYR A 73 26.74 6.59 -23.95
C TYR A 73 27.34 7.94 -24.34
N LEU A 74 28.49 7.97 -25.04
CA LEU A 74 29.03 9.23 -25.57
C LEU A 74 28.06 9.90 -26.56
N LYS A 75 27.42 9.12 -27.45
CA LYS A 75 26.37 9.63 -28.36
C LYS A 75 25.18 10.19 -27.57
N LYS A 76 24.70 9.47 -26.54
CA LYS A 76 23.59 9.91 -25.68
C LYS A 76 23.92 11.21 -24.93
N LEU A 77 25.05 11.25 -24.22
CA LEU A 77 25.53 12.43 -23.50
C LEU A 77 25.68 13.65 -24.43
N THR A 78 26.25 13.46 -25.61
CA THR A 78 26.40 14.52 -26.62
C THR A 78 25.05 15.03 -27.12
N ALA A 79 24.08 14.13 -27.40
CA ALA A 79 22.73 14.52 -27.81
C ALA A 79 21.95 15.24 -26.68
N MET A 80 22.23 14.88 -25.43
CA MET A 80 21.73 15.51 -24.21
C MET A 80 22.43 16.84 -23.86
N GLY A 81 23.38 17.31 -24.68
CA GLY A 81 24.11 18.56 -24.45
C GLY A 81 25.12 18.49 -23.31
N ILE A 82 25.44 17.30 -22.79
CA ILE A 82 26.47 17.09 -21.77
C ILE A 82 27.81 16.84 -22.49
N PRO A 83 28.77 17.79 -22.45
CA PRO A 83 30.08 17.59 -23.07
C PRO A 83 30.77 16.40 -22.40
N SER A 84 31.31 15.47 -23.17
CA SER A 84 31.97 14.29 -22.61
C SER A 84 33.00 13.69 -23.56
N ASN A 85 33.91 12.90 -23.01
CA ASN A 85 34.79 12.00 -23.75
C ASN A 85 34.41 10.54 -23.46
N VAL A 86 34.59 9.63 -24.42
CA VAL A 86 34.42 8.18 -24.22
C VAL A 86 35.25 7.66 -23.04
N ASP A 87 36.37 8.35 -22.74
CA ASP A 87 37.21 7.97 -21.62
C ASP A 87 36.61 8.22 -20.24
N GLU A 88 35.72 9.21 -20.10
CA GLU A 88 35.04 9.57 -18.85
C GLU A 88 33.96 8.55 -18.46
N ILE A 89 33.63 7.59 -19.34
CA ILE A 89 32.46 6.71 -19.20
C ILE A 89 32.88 5.30 -18.77
N PHE A 90 32.32 4.84 -17.66
CA PHE A 90 32.47 3.50 -17.10
C PHE A 90 31.10 2.84 -16.91
N ALA A 91 30.62 2.19 -17.97
CA ALA A 91 29.47 1.30 -17.88
C ALA A 91 29.87 -0.08 -17.33
N SER A 92 28.95 -0.76 -16.66
CA SER A 92 29.10 -2.15 -16.19
C SER A 92 29.51 -3.14 -17.29
N ALA A 93 29.05 -2.92 -18.53
CA ALA A 93 29.47 -3.69 -19.70
C ALA A 93 30.99 -3.63 -19.94
N TYR A 94 31.59 -2.44 -19.85
CA TYR A 94 33.03 -2.23 -19.97
C TYR A 94 33.80 -2.81 -18.78
N SER A 95 33.31 -2.59 -17.56
CA SER A 95 33.87 -3.19 -16.34
C SER A 95 33.94 -4.71 -16.47
N SER A 96 32.87 -5.34 -16.96
CA SER A 96 32.79 -6.79 -17.19
C SER A 96 33.77 -7.26 -18.25
N ALA A 97 33.86 -6.56 -19.39
CA ALA A 97 34.78 -6.93 -20.46
C ALA A 97 36.26 -6.78 -20.06
N ILE A 98 36.61 -5.76 -19.27
CA ILE A 98 37.95 -5.58 -18.70
C ILE A 98 38.26 -6.66 -17.65
N TYR A 99 37.31 -6.99 -16.77
CA TYR A 99 37.49 -8.07 -15.80
C TYR A 99 37.76 -9.41 -16.48
N ILE A 100 36.95 -9.77 -17.48
CA ILE A 100 37.10 -11.03 -18.23
C ILE A 100 38.43 -11.05 -19.00
N SER A 101 38.75 -10.00 -19.75
CA SER A 101 39.97 -9.96 -20.58
C SER A 101 41.27 -9.83 -19.78
N LYS A 102 41.30 -9.08 -18.67
CA LYS A 102 42.55 -8.73 -17.95
C LYS A 102 42.71 -9.38 -16.59
N ILE A 103 41.63 -9.68 -15.87
CA ILE A 103 41.67 -10.27 -14.52
C ILE A 103 41.47 -11.78 -14.59
N MET A 104 40.47 -12.26 -15.34
CA MET A 104 40.28 -13.70 -15.57
C MET A 104 41.26 -14.24 -16.61
N ASN A 105 41.43 -13.54 -17.74
CA ASN A 105 42.41 -13.82 -18.80
C ASN A 105 42.47 -15.33 -19.17
N LEU A 106 41.30 -15.93 -19.41
CA LEU A 106 41.19 -17.36 -19.63
C LEU A 106 41.89 -17.78 -20.95
N PRO A 107 42.65 -18.89 -20.95
CA PRO A 107 43.33 -19.36 -22.15
C PRO A 107 42.34 -19.93 -23.17
N ALA A 108 42.53 -19.59 -24.44
CA ALA A 108 41.83 -20.25 -25.54
C ALA A 108 42.15 -21.77 -25.56
N PRO A 109 41.19 -22.64 -25.91
CA PRO A 109 39.86 -22.31 -26.43
C PRO A 109 38.79 -22.05 -25.37
N LYS A 110 38.97 -22.49 -24.12
CA LYS A 110 37.98 -22.36 -23.01
C LYS A 110 37.95 -20.93 -22.43
N ASN A 111 37.61 -19.95 -23.26
CA ASN A 111 37.54 -18.53 -22.89
C ASN A 111 36.35 -17.76 -23.49
N LYS A 112 35.36 -18.46 -24.07
CA LYS A 112 34.18 -17.85 -24.70
C LYS A 112 33.10 -17.52 -23.67
N VAL A 113 32.38 -16.42 -23.91
CA VAL A 113 31.28 -15.93 -23.05
C VAL A 113 29.93 -16.24 -23.68
N PHE A 114 29.00 -16.85 -22.94
CA PHE A 114 27.58 -16.83 -23.28
C PHE A 114 26.93 -15.60 -22.63
N VAL A 115 26.34 -14.73 -23.45
CA VAL A 115 25.77 -13.44 -23.00
C VAL A 115 24.26 -13.54 -22.85
N LEU A 116 23.76 -13.11 -21.69
CA LEU A 116 22.38 -12.63 -21.52
C LEU A 116 22.45 -11.11 -21.44
N GLY A 117 21.87 -10.40 -22.42
CA GLY A 117 21.93 -8.93 -22.46
C GLY A 117 21.93 -8.33 -23.87
N GLU A 118 21.79 -6.99 -23.89
CA GLU A 118 21.81 -6.19 -25.13
C GLU A 118 23.24 -5.90 -25.67
N ALA A 119 23.29 -5.40 -26.91
CA ALA A 119 24.51 -5.19 -27.71
C ALA A 119 25.61 -4.30 -27.10
N GLY A 120 25.32 -3.56 -26.02
CA GLY A 120 26.34 -2.86 -25.25
C GLY A 120 27.41 -3.80 -24.67
N ILE A 121 26.99 -4.95 -24.13
CA ILE A 121 27.89 -5.98 -23.59
C ILE A 121 28.74 -6.57 -24.71
N GLU A 122 28.10 -6.98 -25.82
CA GLU A 122 28.79 -7.53 -26.99
C GLU A 122 29.89 -6.61 -27.53
N THR A 123 29.62 -5.30 -27.56
CA THR A 123 30.54 -4.32 -28.13
C THR A 123 31.76 -4.14 -27.23
N GLU A 124 31.58 -4.02 -25.92
CA GLU A 124 32.70 -3.94 -24.98
C GLU A 124 33.51 -5.24 -24.92
N LEU A 125 32.88 -6.41 -25.01
CA LEU A 125 33.56 -7.71 -25.13
C LEU A 125 34.39 -7.79 -26.42
N ARG A 126 33.81 -7.40 -27.56
CA ARG A 126 34.46 -7.38 -28.88
C ARG A 126 35.67 -6.43 -28.89
N ASP A 127 35.53 -5.23 -28.33
CA ASP A 127 36.60 -4.23 -28.22
C ASP A 127 37.73 -4.68 -27.26
N CYS A 128 37.40 -5.51 -26.26
CA CYS A 128 38.39 -6.17 -25.39
C CYS A 128 38.96 -7.48 -25.96
N GLY A 129 38.55 -7.90 -27.17
CA GLY A 129 39.03 -9.12 -27.82
C GLY A 129 38.49 -10.42 -27.24
N VAL A 130 37.40 -10.38 -26.47
CA VAL A 130 36.77 -11.54 -25.82
C VAL A 130 35.76 -12.19 -26.78
N PRO A 131 35.90 -13.49 -27.12
CA PRO A 131 34.92 -14.18 -27.96
C PRO A 131 33.62 -14.45 -27.19
N PHE A 132 32.47 -14.32 -27.85
CA PHE A 132 31.16 -14.53 -27.22
C PHE A 132 30.11 -15.08 -28.19
N ILE A 133 29.01 -15.58 -27.63
CA ILE A 133 27.77 -16.00 -28.33
C ILE A 133 26.54 -15.63 -27.46
N GLY A 134 25.33 -15.70 -28.03
CA GLY A 134 24.08 -15.30 -27.35
C GLY A 134 23.75 -13.82 -27.55
N GLY A 135 23.28 -13.14 -26.50
CA GLY A 135 22.98 -11.71 -26.52
C GLY A 135 21.88 -11.31 -27.51
N THR A 136 22.24 -10.53 -28.54
CA THR A 136 21.31 -10.04 -29.57
C THR A 136 21.16 -10.95 -30.79
N ASP A 137 21.90 -12.06 -30.86
CA ASP A 137 21.84 -13.02 -31.98
C ASP A 137 20.41 -13.60 -32.17
N PRO A 138 19.80 -13.43 -33.36
CA PRO A 138 18.49 -14.01 -33.70
C PRO A 138 18.36 -15.52 -33.47
N ALA A 139 19.46 -16.29 -33.53
CA ALA A 139 19.43 -17.73 -33.24
C ALA A 139 18.95 -18.03 -31.81
N TYR A 140 19.14 -17.08 -30.88
CA TYR A 140 18.74 -17.15 -29.47
C TYR A 140 17.57 -16.19 -29.12
N ARG A 141 17.18 -15.27 -30.01
CA ARG A 141 16.01 -14.38 -29.84
C ARG A 141 14.75 -14.95 -30.51
N ARG A 142 14.38 -16.16 -30.09
CA ARG A 142 13.19 -16.90 -30.53
C ARG A 142 12.73 -17.86 -29.43
N ASP A 143 11.55 -18.45 -29.61
CA ASP A 143 11.06 -19.51 -28.74
C ASP A 143 11.88 -20.80 -28.86
N ILE A 144 11.81 -21.61 -27.81
CA ILE A 144 12.44 -22.94 -27.75
C ILE A 144 11.61 -23.96 -28.54
N THR A 145 12.27 -24.91 -29.19
CA THR A 145 11.64 -25.98 -29.98
C THR A 145 12.02 -27.36 -29.44
N PRO A 146 11.28 -28.43 -29.75
CA PRO A 146 11.64 -29.81 -29.37
C PRO A 146 13.04 -30.25 -29.82
N ALA A 147 13.56 -29.68 -30.92
CA ALA A 147 14.93 -29.92 -31.38
C ALA A 147 15.98 -29.31 -30.45
N ASP A 148 15.70 -28.16 -29.82
CA ASP A 148 16.64 -27.49 -28.90
C ASP A 148 16.83 -28.31 -27.62
N TYR A 149 15.75 -28.83 -27.02
CA TYR A 149 15.83 -29.72 -25.86
C TYR A 149 16.71 -30.95 -26.15
N THR A 150 16.54 -31.56 -27.34
CA THR A 150 17.33 -32.71 -27.78
C THR A 150 18.81 -32.33 -27.92
N GLY A 151 19.10 -31.25 -28.63
CA GLY A 151 20.48 -30.80 -28.91
C GLY A 151 21.22 -30.19 -27.71
N MET A 152 20.51 -29.75 -26.67
CA MET A 152 21.12 -29.40 -25.38
C MET A 152 21.44 -30.64 -24.52
N ALA A 153 20.59 -31.67 -24.60
CA ALA A 153 20.75 -32.90 -23.83
C ALA A 153 21.88 -33.79 -24.38
N ASP A 154 22.00 -33.94 -25.70
CA ASP A 154 23.15 -34.62 -26.32
C ASP A 154 24.39 -33.72 -26.45
N GLY A 155 24.21 -32.41 -26.30
CA GLY A 155 25.26 -31.39 -26.33
C GLY A 155 25.63 -30.88 -27.73
N SER A 156 24.98 -31.36 -28.79
CA SER A 156 25.26 -30.98 -30.18
C SER A 156 25.03 -29.50 -30.51
N LEU A 157 24.20 -28.80 -29.73
CA LEU A 157 23.96 -27.35 -29.86
C LEU A 157 24.84 -26.49 -28.93
N LEU A 158 25.68 -27.10 -28.09
CA LEU A 158 26.46 -26.38 -27.08
C LEU A 158 27.90 -26.16 -27.55
N ASP A 159 28.34 -24.91 -27.41
CA ASP A 159 29.67 -24.48 -27.80
C ASP A 159 30.66 -24.78 -26.66
N ASP A 160 31.49 -25.80 -26.88
CA ASP A 160 32.43 -26.31 -25.88
C ASP A 160 33.46 -25.24 -25.45
N ASP A 161 33.71 -24.17 -26.21
CA ASP A 161 34.65 -23.11 -25.82
C ASP A 161 34.10 -22.22 -24.68
N VAL A 162 32.80 -22.29 -24.39
CA VAL A 162 32.15 -21.45 -23.37
C VAL A 162 32.65 -21.82 -21.97
N ALA A 163 33.22 -20.81 -21.30
CA ALA A 163 33.74 -20.91 -19.94
C ALA A 163 33.12 -19.88 -18.98
N ILE A 164 32.27 -18.98 -19.48
CA ILE A 164 31.65 -17.88 -18.74
C ILE A 164 30.21 -17.70 -19.20
N VAL A 165 29.29 -17.51 -18.25
CA VAL A 165 27.95 -16.95 -18.49
C VAL A 165 27.93 -15.55 -17.88
N LEU A 166 27.70 -14.53 -18.69
CA LEU A 166 27.61 -13.14 -18.25
C LEU A 166 26.16 -12.65 -18.37
N ALA A 167 25.53 -12.39 -17.23
CA ALA A 167 24.18 -11.84 -17.17
C ALA A 167 24.19 -10.31 -17.04
N GLY A 168 23.44 -9.64 -17.91
CA GLY A 168 23.11 -8.22 -17.79
C GLY A 168 21.65 -7.98 -18.16
N LEU A 169 21.28 -6.71 -18.38
CA LEU A 169 19.92 -6.39 -18.80
C LEU A 169 19.70 -6.79 -20.26
N ASP A 170 18.71 -7.66 -20.49
CA ASP A 170 18.24 -8.15 -21.79
C ASP A 170 16.74 -7.88 -21.88
N PHE A 171 16.31 -7.02 -22.80
CA PHE A 171 14.87 -6.79 -23.03
C PHE A 171 14.23 -7.94 -23.82
N HIS A 172 15.04 -8.89 -24.26
CA HIS A 172 14.67 -10.05 -25.07
C HIS A 172 15.20 -11.34 -24.40
N ILE A 173 15.09 -11.42 -23.08
CA ILE A 173 15.27 -12.67 -22.33
C ILE A 173 14.13 -13.64 -22.69
N ASN A 174 14.44 -14.93 -22.76
CA ASN A 174 13.46 -15.99 -23.06
C ASN A 174 13.93 -17.33 -22.47
N TYR A 175 13.05 -18.33 -22.52
CA TYR A 175 13.35 -19.67 -22.00
C TYR A 175 14.55 -20.32 -22.71
N LEU A 176 14.68 -20.16 -24.04
CA LEU A 176 15.78 -20.71 -24.83
C LEU A 176 17.16 -20.24 -24.31
N LYS A 177 17.31 -18.93 -24.07
CA LYS A 177 18.50 -18.31 -23.50
C LYS A 177 18.80 -18.79 -22.09
N LEU A 178 17.78 -18.88 -21.22
CA LEU A 178 17.94 -19.35 -19.85
C LEU A 178 18.36 -20.83 -19.82
N ALA A 179 17.78 -21.67 -20.70
CA ALA A 179 18.17 -23.07 -20.85
C ALA A 179 19.62 -23.21 -21.33
N PHE A 180 20.04 -22.46 -22.36
CA PHE A 180 21.45 -22.41 -22.78
C PHE A 180 22.40 -21.99 -21.63
N ALA A 181 22.11 -20.88 -20.96
CA ALA A 181 22.91 -20.40 -19.84
C ALA A 181 23.01 -21.44 -18.71
N TYR A 182 21.90 -22.06 -18.31
CA TYR A 182 21.89 -23.14 -17.33
C TYR A 182 22.75 -24.34 -17.78
N GLN A 183 22.65 -24.76 -19.03
CA GLN A 183 23.41 -25.87 -19.59
C GLN A 183 24.93 -25.60 -19.62
N TYR A 184 25.36 -24.33 -19.76
CA TYR A 184 26.76 -23.93 -19.61
C TYR A 184 27.21 -23.86 -18.13
N LEU A 185 26.37 -23.34 -17.22
CA LEU A 185 26.66 -23.32 -15.78
C LEU A 185 26.77 -24.73 -15.19
N ALA A 186 25.88 -25.64 -15.57
CA ALA A 186 25.93 -27.06 -15.20
C ALA A 186 27.19 -27.78 -15.71
N ARG A 187 27.78 -27.29 -16.82
CA ARG A 187 29.08 -27.76 -17.35
C ARG A 187 30.29 -27.02 -16.76
N GLY A 188 30.10 -26.18 -15.74
CA GLY A 188 31.15 -25.54 -14.96
C GLY A 188 31.60 -24.16 -15.43
N ALA A 189 30.86 -23.51 -16.34
CA ALA A 189 31.10 -22.12 -16.71
C ALA A 189 30.98 -21.17 -15.50
N LYS A 190 31.74 -20.07 -15.48
CA LYS A 190 31.70 -19.08 -14.40
C LYS A 190 30.49 -18.16 -14.55
N PHE A 191 29.70 -18.04 -13.48
CA PHE A 191 28.55 -17.14 -13.44
C PHE A 191 28.98 -15.73 -13.02
N LEU A 192 28.83 -14.76 -13.93
CA LEU A 192 29.13 -13.36 -13.73
C LEU A 192 27.88 -12.52 -14.00
N ALA A 193 27.77 -11.34 -13.38
CA ALA A 193 26.74 -10.37 -13.68
C ALA A 193 27.31 -8.97 -13.87
N THR A 194 26.76 -8.20 -14.83
CA THR A 194 27.17 -6.80 -15.06
C THR A 194 26.80 -5.93 -13.86
N ASN A 195 25.63 -6.16 -13.25
CA ASN A 195 25.19 -5.62 -11.98
C ASN A 195 24.12 -6.58 -11.39
N THR A 196 23.65 -6.32 -10.17
CA THR A 196 22.59 -7.12 -9.51
C THR A 196 21.36 -6.27 -9.16
N ASP A 197 21.14 -5.19 -9.91
CA ASP A 197 20.09 -4.22 -9.65
C ASP A 197 18.73 -4.83 -10.02
N SER A 198 17.83 -4.93 -9.04
CA SER A 198 16.50 -5.53 -9.21
C SER A 198 15.57 -4.72 -10.14
N THR A 199 15.82 -3.41 -10.25
CA THR A 199 14.95 -2.44 -10.91
C THR A 199 15.73 -1.50 -11.82
N LEU A 200 15.17 -1.21 -13.00
CA LEU A 200 15.57 -0.13 -13.90
C LEU A 200 14.56 1.03 -13.76
N PRO A 201 14.97 2.23 -13.32
CA PRO A 201 14.11 3.41 -13.38
C PRO A 201 13.95 3.90 -14.83
N SER A 202 12.72 4.15 -15.27
CA SER A 202 12.42 4.76 -16.57
C SER A 202 11.02 5.37 -16.60
N ASN A 203 10.85 6.53 -17.24
CA ASN A 203 9.55 7.21 -17.39
C ASN A 203 8.75 7.33 -16.07
N HIS A 204 9.43 7.68 -14.98
CA HIS A 204 8.87 7.83 -13.62
C HIS A 204 8.29 6.54 -12.99
N THR A 205 8.61 5.36 -13.55
CA THR A 205 8.26 4.05 -12.98
C THR A 205 9.46 3.09 -13.01
N PHE A 206 9.27 1.86 -12.54
CA PHE A 206 10.32 0.83 -12.44
C PHE A 206 10.01 -0.39 -13.31
N PHE A 207 11.02 -0.83 -14.06
CA PHE A 207 11.00 -2.04 -14.88
C PHE A 207 12.01 -3.07 -14.31
N PRO A 208 11.97 -4.35 -14.74
CA PRO A 208 12.97 -5.34 -14.32
C PRO A 208 14.41 -4.90 -14.63
N GLY A 209 15.27 -4.88 -13.60
CA GLY A 209 16.70 -4.62 -13.75
C GLY A 209 17.52 -5.88 -14.09
N ALA A 210 18.83 -5.73 -14.30
CA ALA A 210 19.69 -6.85 -14.69
C ALA A 210 19.81 -7.94 -13.63
N GLY A 211 19.68 -7.60 -12.34
CA GLY A 211 19.61 -8.58 -11.26
C GLY A 211 18.47 -9.57 -11.47
N SER A 212 17.29 -9.06 -11.83
CA SER A 212 16.08 -9.86 -12.09
C SER A 212 16.23 -10.80 -13.28
N ILE A 213 17.01 -10.44 -14.31
CA ILE A 213 17.37 -11.33 -15.43
C ILE A 213 18.22 -12.53 -14.98
N SER A 214 19.01 -12.38 -13.90
CA SER A 214 19.87 -13.44 -13.37
C SER A 214 19.17 -14.40 -12.40
N ILE A 215 18.06 -13.99 -11.75
CA ILE A 215 17.38 -14.77 -10.70
C ILE A 215 16.95 -16.18 -11.16
N PRO A 216 16.42 -16.42 -12.38
CA PRO A 216 16.09 -17.78 -12.81
C PRO A 216 17.28 -18.74 -12.81
N LEU A 217 18.49 -18.24 -13.15
CA LEU A 217 19.72 -19.03 -13.08
C LEU A 217 20.20 -19.24 -11.65
N VAL A 218 20.08 -18.23 -10.79
CA VAL A 218 20.36 -18.36 -9.35
C VAL A 218 19.48 -19.46 -8.75
N ASN A 219 18.18 -19.45 -9.03
CA ASN A 219 17.22 -20.44 -8.55
C ASN A 219 17.55 -21.86 -9.06
N MET A 220 17.79 -22.02 -10.36
CA MET A 220 18.10 -23.33 -10.95
C MET A 220 19.47 -23.91 -10.54
N THR A 221 20.41 -23.10 -10.06
CA THR A 221 21.80 -23.55 -9.78
C THR A 221 22.25 -23.43 -8.33
N GLY A 222 21.54 -22.67 -7.50
CA GLY A 222 21.98 -22.26 -6.16
C GLY A 222 23.20 -21.34 -6.14
N GLN A 223 23.70 -20.88 -7.30
CA GLN A 223 24.92 -20.10 -7.43
C GLN A 223 24.60 -18.61 -7.63
N GLN A 224 25.19 -17.76 -6.79
CA GLN A 224 25.13 -16.31 -6.97
C GLN A 224 26.18 -15.85 -8.00
N PRO A 225 25.83 -14.96 -8.95
CA PRO A 225 26.78 -14.43 -9.92
C PRO A 225 27.75 -13.45 -9.28
N VAL A 226 29.01 -13.42 -9.75
CA VAL A 226 29.96 -12.37 -9.34
C VAL A 226 29.59 -11.06 -10.05
N ALA A 227 29.13 -10.06 -9.28
CA ALA A 227 28.79 -8.74 -9.79
C ALA A 227 30.03 -7.92 -10.15
N LEU A 228 30.01 -7.27 -11.33
CA LEU A 228 31.12 -6.50 -11.90
C LEU A 228 30.82 -4.99 -12.04
N GLY A 229 29.66 -4.57 -11.55
CA GLY A 229 29.22 -3.18 -11.38
C GLY A 229 28.98 -2.84 -9.92
N LYS A 230 28.61 -1.60 -9.63
CA LYS A 230 28.40 -1.07 -8.27
C LYS A 230 27.44 -1.97 -7.47
N PRO A 231 27.73 -2.31 -6.19
CA PRO A 231 28.83 -1.79 -5.36
C PRO A 231 30.20 -2.46 -5.54
N SER A 232 30.36 -3.39 -6.50
CA SER A 232 31.59 -4.18 -6.68
C SER A 232 32.84 -3.34 -6.91
N GLN A 233 33.82 -3.49 -6.02
CA GLN A 233 35.08 -2.75 -6.06
C GLN A 233 35.98 -3.11 -7.26
N ALA A 234 35.70 -4.21 -7.98
CA ALA A 234 36.33 -4.49 -9.26
C ALA A 234 36.09 -3.37 -10.30
N MET A 235 34.95 -2.68 -10.23
CA MET A 235 34.69 -1.48 -11.02
C MET A 235 35.51 -0.28 -10.52
N MET A 236 35.62 -0.07 -9.20
CA MET A 236 36.40 1.03 -8.61
C MET A 236 37.88 0.93 -8.99
N ASP A 237 38.47 -0.26 -8.85
CA ASP A 237 39.86 -0.54 -9.19
C ASP A 237 40.13 -0.33 -10.70
N SER A 238 39.13 -0.61 -11.55
CA SER A 238 39.18 -0.35 -12.99
C SER A 238 39.12 1.15 -13.34
N ILE A 239 38.39 1.95 -12.56
CA ILE A 239 38.32 3.41 -12.70
C ILE A 239 39.64 4.05 -12.20
N GLU A 240 40.12 3.67 -11.01
CA GLU A 240 41.39 4.15 -10.44
C GLU A 240 42.58 3.79 -11.34
N GLY A 241 42.63 2.56 -11.85
CA GLY A 241 43.68 2.11 -12.76
C GLY A 241 43.79 2.90 -14.07
N LYS A 242 42.75 3.68 -14.43
CA LYS A 242 42.75 4.57 -15.59
C LYS A 242 43.01 6.04 -15.24
N PHE A 243 42.39 6.56 -14.19
CA PHE A 243 42.43 8.00 -13.86
C PHE A 243 43.42 8.38 -12.77
N GLN A 244 43.89 7.42 -11.96
CA GLN A 244 44.94 7.60 -10.94
C GLN A 244 44.67 8.76 -9.96
N PHE A 245 43.46 8.80 -9.40
CA PHE A 245 43.02 9.82 -8.45
C PHE A 245 43.14 9.37 -6.99
N ASP A 246 43.28 10.34 -6.09
CA ASP A 246 43.22 10.12 -4.64
C ASP A 246 41.77 9.84 -4.20
N ARG A 247 41.46 8.60 -3.80
CA ARG A 247 40.13 8.21 -3.32
C ARG A 247 39.63 9.10 -2.18
N SER A 248 40.52 9.55 -1.28
CA SER A 248 40.15 10.42 -0.15
C SER A 248 39.69 11.84 -0.57
N LYS A 249 39.88 12.18 -1.84
CA LYS A 249 39.40 13.41 -2.49
C LYS A 249 38.35 13.18 -3.57
N ALA A 250 37.87 11.95 -3.75
CA ALA A 250 36.76 11.66 -4.64
C ALA A 250 35.43 11.64 -3.88
N CYS A 251 34.35 11.95 -4.60
CA CYS A 251 32.97 11.81 -4.13
C CYS A 251 32.17 10.99 -5.13
N MET A 252 31.39 9.99 -4.65
CA MET A 252 30.38 9.30 -5.46
C MET A 252 29.04 10.03 -5.30
N VAL A 253 28.42 10.36 -6.42
CA VAL A 253 27.11 11.00 -6.53
C VAL A 253 26.15 9.99 -7.16
N GLY A 254 25.08 9.66 -6.43
CA GLY A 254 24.15 8.60 -6.80
C GLY A 254 22.78 8.80 -6.16
N ASP A 255 21.78 8.11 -6.70
CA ASP A 255 20.40 8.14 -6.21
C ASP A 255 20.02 6.88 -5.43
N ARG A 256 20.89 5.85 -5.37
CA ARG A 256 20.56 4.55 -4.78
C ARG A 256 21.55 4.13 -3.69
N LEU A 257 21.05 3.84 -2.49
CA LEU A 257 21.89 3.47 -1.33
C LEU A 257 22.74 2.23 -1.60
N ASN A 258 22.09 1.12 -1.93
CA ASN A 258 22.72 -0.20 -1.95
C ASN A 258 23.71 -0.40 -3.12
N THR A 259 23.70 0.50 -4.10
CA THR A 259 24.68 0.55 -5.20
C THR A 259 25.69 1.68 -4.99
N ASP A 260 25.28 2.95 -5.03
CA ASP A 260 26.20 4.09 -5.19
C ASP A 260 26.84 4.55 -3.89
N ILE A 261 25.99 4.73 -2.87
CA ILE A 261 26.45 5.17 -1.55
C ILE A 261 27.30 4.05 -0.94
N LYS A 262 26.89 2.79 -1.12
CA LYS A 262 27.67 1.60 -0.76
C LYS A 262 28.98 1.50 -1.56
N PHE A 263 28.98 1.71 -2.89
CA PHE A 263 30.18 1.74 -3.73
C PHE A 263 31.22 2.77 -3.25
N GLY A 264 30.75 3.97 -2.89
CA GLY A 264 31.61 5.04 -2.36
C GLY A 264 32.17 4.73 -0.97
N ILE A 265 31.37 4.16 -0.07
CA ILE A 265 31.79 3.79 1.29
C ILE A 265 32.76 2.61 1.27
N GLU A 266 32.42 1.50 0.59
CA GLU A 266 33.30 0.33 0.46
C GLU A 266 34.59 0.66 -0.30
N GLY A 267 34.49 1.55 -1.30
CA GLY A 267 35.64 2.09 -2.04
C GLY A 267 36.49 3.07 -1.26
N ARG A 268 36.07 3.48 -0.06
CA ARG A 268 36.76 4.43 0.84
C ARG A 268 36.96 5.80 0.20
N LEU A 269 35.95 6.28 -0.52
CA LEU A 269 35.95 7.64 -1.05
C LEU A 269 35.84 8.68 0.07
N GLY A 270 36.32 9.90 -0.17
CA GLY A 270 36.27 10.99 0.81
C GLY A 270 34.86 11.52 1.13
N GLY A 271 33.86 11.11 0.35
CA GLY A 271 32.45 11.39 0.56
C GLY A 271 31.53 10.67 -0.40
N THR A 272 30.25 10.73 -0.07
CA THR A 272 29.13 10.28 -0.88
C THR A 272 28.04 11.36 -0.85
N LEU A 273 27.42 11.64 -1.99
CA LEU A 273 26.32 12.59 -2.15
C LEU A 273 25.10 11.83 -2.68
N ALA A 274 24.06 11.72 -1.86
CA ALA A 274 22.77 11.25 -2.34
C ALA A 274 22.00 12.36 -3.05
N VAL A 275 21.29 12.03 -4.13
CA VAL A 275 20.31 12.90 -4.79
C VAL A 275 18.91 12.28 -4.69
N LEU A 276 17.87 13.06 -4.42
CA LEU A 276 16.50 12.56 -4.25
C LEU A 276 15.70 12.45 -5.56
N THR A 277 16.38 12.44 -6.72
CA THR A 277 15.78 12.37 -8.07
C THR A 277 15.57 10.94 -8.61
N GLY A 278 15.89 9.90 -7.83
CA GLY A 278 15.89 8.51 -8.29
C GLY A 278 15.35 7.50 -7.27
N VAL A 279 16.10 6.40 -7.05
CA VAL A 279 15.59 5.17 -6.41
C VAL A 279 15.42 5.27 -4.90
N SER A 280 16.48 5.64 -4.15
CA SER A 280 16.46 5.62 -2.69
C SER A 280 15.91 6.92 -2.12
N LYS A 281 14.98 6.80 -1.18
CA LYS A 281 14.38 7.92 -0.47
C LYS A 281 15.13 8.26 0.80
N ARG A 282 15.00 9.52 1.23
CA ARG A 282 15.66 10.10 2.41
C ARG A 282 15.44 9.28 3.69
N GLU A 283 14.25 8.71 3.84
CA GLU A 283 13.88 7.95 5.05
C GLU A 283 14.72 6.66 5.21
N GLU A 284 15.25 6.09 4.12
CA GLU A 284 16.03 4.84 4.15
C GLU A 284 17.34 4.95 4.95
N TRP A 285 17.86 6.17 5.13
CA TRP A 285 19.10 6.44 5.87
C TRP A 285 18.93 7.35 7.10
N GLU A 286 17.71 7.82 7.38
CA GLU A 286 17.39 8.55 8.62
C GLU A 286 16.83 7.63 9.73
N VAL A 287 16.55 6.35 9.43
CA VAL A 287 16.23 5.33 10.45
C VAL A 287 17.45 4.98 11.31
N GLU A 288 17.22 4.78 12.61
CA GLU A 288 18.26 4.35 13.54
C GLU A 288 18.78 2.95 13.17
N GLY A 289 20.10 2.82 13.04
CA GLY A 289 20.76 1.56 12.63
C GLY A 289 20.92 1.35 11.12
N ALA A 290 20.59 2.32 10.26
CA ALA A 290 20.76 2.22 8.80
C ALA A 290 22.18 1.76 8.38
N GLU A 291 22.28 0.68 7.60
CA GLU A 291 23.57 0.08 7.20
C GLU A 291 24.43 0.98 6.29
N THR A 292 23.77 1.77 5.44
CA THR A 292 24.41 2.56 4.38
C THR A 292 23.89 3.99 4.44
N VAL A 293 24.74 4.91 4.90
CA VAL A 293 24.35 6.30 5.19
C VAL A 293 25.22 7.26 4.37
N PRO A 294 24.64 8.17 3.57
CA PRO A 294 25.40 9.10 2.73
C PRO A 294 26.05 10.21 3.57
N ALA A 295 27.23 10.69 3.17
CA ALA A 295 27.90 11.77 3.89
C ALA A 295 27.22 13.15 3.68
N TYR A 296 26.59 13.33 2.50
CA TYR A 296 25.90 14.55 2.08
C TYR A 296 24.63 14.18 1.30
N TYR A 297 23.63 15.07 1.24
CA TYR A 297 22.51 14.93 0.31
C TYR A 297 21.92 16.26 -0.18
N VAL A 298 21.27 16.21 -1.34
CA VAL A 298 20.52 17.31 -1.99
C VAL A 298 19.22 16.78 -2.59
N ASP A 299 18.21 17.64 -2.75
CA ASP A 299 16.96 17.27 -3.42
C ASP A 299 17.23 16.89 -4.88
N LYS A 300 17.97 17.74 -5.61
CA LYS A 300 18.40 17.47 -6.99
C LYS A 300 19.84 17.92 -7.24
N LEU A 301 20.52 17.29 -8.21
CA LEU A 301 21.92 17.59 -8.53
C LEU A 301 22.16 19.09 -8.80
N SER A 302 21.19 19.81 -9.38
CA SER A 302 21.32 21.24 -9.65
C SER A 302 21.49 22.11 -8.41
N ASP A 303 21.20 21.62 -7.20
CA ASP A 303 21.17 22.46 -6.01
C ASP A 303 22.59 22.87 -5.56
N ILE A 304 23.61 22.08 -5.89
CA ILE A 304 25.03 22.45 -5.67
C ILE A 304 25.48 23.63 -6.57
N LYS A 305 24.62 24.11 -7.47
CA LYS A 305 24.79 25.34 -8.25
C LYS A 305 24.47 26.61 -7.45
N ALA A 306 23.97 26.52 -6.21
CA ALA A 306 23.40 27.64 -5.45
C ALA A 306 24.42 28.71 -4.96
N PHE A 307 25.15 29.34 -5.88
CA PHE A 307 25.78 30.64 -5.65
C PHE A 307 25.99 31.48 -6.93
N GLN A 308 25.43 32.68 -6.93
CA GLN A 308 26.11 33.85 -7.48
C GLN A 308 25.95 35.04 -6.54
N ALA A 309 27.04 35.46 -5.88
CA ALA A 309 27.10 36.81 -5.33
C ALA A 309 27.06 37.84 -6.47
N ARG A 310 26.04 38.69 -6.48
CA ARG A 310 26.00 39.87 -7.37
C ARG A 310 27.24 40.74 -7.12
N PRO A 311 28.00 41.14 -8.16
CA PRO A 311 29.11 42.06 -7.99
C PRO A 311 28.65 43.38 -7.36
N LYS A 312 29.33 43.84 -6.30
CA LYS A 312 29.05 45.12 -5.65
C LYS A 312 29.37 46.28 -6.60
N LYS A 313 28.34 46.91 -7.19
CA LYS A 313 28.50 48.17 -7.93
C LYS A 313 28.64 49.35 -6.96
N SER A 314 29.88 49.67 -6.59
CA SER A 314 30.23 50.96 -5.99
C SER A 314 30.41 52.03 -7.08
N GLN A 315 29.55 53.05 -7.05
CA GLN A 315 29.71 54.42 -7.59
C GLN A 315 30.70 54.66 -8.75
N GLU A 316 30.18 55.01 -9.93
CA GLU A 316 30.70 56.18 -10.68
C GLU A 316 29.64 56.79 -11.61
N ASN A 317 29.92 57.98 -12.17
CA ASN A 317 28.93 58.95 -12.67
C ASN A 317 28.56 58.80 -14.18
N PRO A 318 27.43 59.38 -14.66
CA PRO A 318 26.85 59.03 -15.96
C PRO A 318 27.41 59.83 -17.16
N ARG A 319 27.35 59.24 -18.38
CA ARG A 319 27.39 59.98 -19.66
C ARG A 319 26.86 59.21 -20.89
N THR A 320 25.85 59.80 -21.53
CA THR A 320 25.53 59.81 -22.98
C THR A 320 25.54 58.51 -23.83
N PRO A 321 24.40 58.12 -24.45
CA PRO A 321 24.38 57.09 -25.49
C PRO A 321 24.75 57.63 -26.89
N LYS A 322 25.34 56.80 -27.77
CA LYS A 322 25.56 57.10 -29.19
C LYS A 322 25.28 55.91 -30.13
N LYS A 323 24.10 55.97 -30.76
CA LYS A 323 23.75 55.64 -32.17
C LYS A 323 24.52 54.53 -32.92
N PHE A 324 23.76 53.64 -33.57
CA PHE A 324 24.01 53.26 -34.98
C PHE A 324 22.70 53.24 -35.82
N LYS A 325 22.78 52.84 -37.10
CA LYS A 325 21.81 53.02 -38.22
C LYS A 325 21.79 51.74 -39.10
N LEU A 326 20.84 51.40 -39.98
CA LEU A 326 19.47 51.81 -40.46
C LEU A 326 18.94 50.56 -41.27
N PRO A 327 17.96 50.58 -42.22
CA PRO A 327 16.83 51.47 -42.60
C PRO A 327 15.43 50.86 -42.25
N VAL A 328 14.29 51.57 -42.11
CA VAL A 328 13.40 52.30 -43.08
C VAL A 328 12.76 51.35 -44.12
N LYS A 329 11.47 50.92 -44.06
CA LYS A 329 10.11 51.59 -44.10
C LYS A 329 9.47 51.55 -45.53
N PRO A 330 8.16 51.86 -45.77
CA PRO A 330 6.94 51.86 -44.93
C PRO A 330 5.61 51.38 -45.63
N THR A 331 4.47 51.30 -44.91
CA THR A 331 3.10 51.85 -45.23
C THR A 331 2.08 51.36 -44.17
N SER A 332 1.54 52.19 -43.25
CA SER A 332 0.31 53.05 -43.29
C SER A 332 -1.04 52.31 -43.15
N GLY A 333 -1.95 52.62 -42.21
CA GLY A 333 -1.92 53.62 -41.11
C GLY A 333 -3.21 53.68 -40.24
N ALA A 334 -3.20 54.60 -39.25
CA ALA A 334 -4.26 55.31 -38.48
C ALA A 334 -5.79 55.03 -38.71
N THR A 335 -6.77 55.21 -37.79
CA THR A 335 -6.94 55.63 -36.35
C THR A 335 -8.42 55.38 -35.93
N GLY A 336 -8.94 55.51 -34.70
CA GLY A 336 -8.41 55.89 -33.37
C GLY A 336 -9.45 56.62 -32.46
N LEU A 337 -9.14 56.83 -31.17
CA LEU A 337 -9.88 57.59 -30.11
C LEU A 337 -11.18 56.98 -29.50
N ALA A 338 -11.56 57.48 -28.30
CA ALA A 338 -12.62 56.98 -27.39
C ALA A 338 -13.06 58.06 -26.37
N LEU A 339 -14.19 57.89 -25.62
CA LEU A 339 -14.38 58.24 -24.18
C LEU A 339 -15.80 57.93 -23.60
N SER A 340 -15.83 57.49 -22.32
CA SER A 340 -16.76 57.77 -21.16
C SER A 340 -18.09 58.59 -21.30
N LEU A 341 -19.15 58.51 -20.46
CA LEU A 341 -19.52 57.77 -19.21
C LEU A 341 -21.02 58.09 -18.79
N ILE A 342 -21.47 57.57 -17.63
CA ILE A 342 -22.60 58.02 -16.74
C ILE A 342 -24.01 57.38 -16.94
N ALA A 343 -24.72 57.13 -15.82
CA ALA A 343 -26.10 56.59 -15.67
C ALA A 343 -26.93 57.37 -14.62
N PRO A 344 -28.27 57.12 -14.45
CA PRO A 344 -28.83 56.84 -13.09
C PRO A 344 -30.09 55.93 -13.02
N THR A 345 -30.64 55.73 -11.80
CA THR A 345 -31.79 54.86 -11.37
C THR A 345 -32.66 55.63 -10.31
N PRO A 346 -33.59 55.09 -9.44
CA PRO A 346 -34.15 53.73 -9.21
C PRO A 346 -35.70 53.67 -8.87
N SER A 347 -36.15 52.57 -8.21
CA SER A 347 -37.29 52.45 -7.22
C SER A 347 -38.53 51.56 -7.58
N ALA A 348 -39.34 51.17 -6.58
CA ALA A 348 -40.31 50.02 -6.57
C ALA A 348 -41.50 50.16 -5.57
N ILE A 349 -42.47 49.19 -5.49
CA ILE A 349 -43.30 48.74 -4.29
C ILE A 349 -44.53 47.79 -4.64
N PRO A 350 -44.94 46.81 -3.77
CA PRO A 350 -46.17 45.95 -3.83
C PRO A 350 -47.12 46.15 -2.59
N PRO A 351 -47.95 45.22 -1.99
CA PRO A 351 -48.59 43.91 -2.37
C PRO A 351 -50.11 43.71 -1.97
N PRO A 352 -50.80 42.58 -2.32
CA PRO A 352 -52.10 42.11 -1.75
C PRO A 352 -52.11 40.66 -1.14
N LYS A 353 -53.28 40.06 -0.76
CA LYS A 353 -53.44 38.74 -0.05
C LYS A 353 -54.73 37.90 -0.37
N THR A 354 -54.78 36.68 0.21
CA THR A 354 -55.69 35.47 0.18
C THR A 354 -57.11 35.64 0.82
N PRO A 355 -58.03 34.62 1.08
CA PRO A 355 -57.95 33.12 1.10
C PRO A 355 -59.21 32.24 0.70
N THR A 356 -59.11 30.88 0.69
CA THR A 356 -60.09 29.84 1.18
C THR A 356 -59.61 28.36 0.98
N ILE A 357 -60.37 27.32 1.41
CA ILE A 357 -59.91 25.92 1.67
C ILE A 357 -60.95 24.82 1.19
N PRO A 358 -60.81 23.48 1.43
CA PRO A 358 -60.58 22.41 0.43
C PRO A 358 -61.81 21.51 0.08
N PRO A 359 -61.64 20.46 -0.75
CA PRO A 359 -61.51 19.09 -0.18
C PRO A 359 -60.43 18.20 -0.84
N ILE A 360 -60.32 16.93 -0.41
CA ILE A 360 -59.18 16.00 -0.63
C ILE A 360 -59.56 14.80 -1.52
N ASN A 361 -58.67 14.39 -2.44
CA ASN A 361 -58.27 12.98 -2.66
C ASN A 361 -57.07 12.86 -3.63
N HIS A 362 -56.25 11.82 -3.42
CA HIS A 362 -55.03 11.36 -4.14
C HIS A 362 -54.79 11.91 -5.57
N PRO A 363 -53.56 12.35 -5.92
CA PRO A 363 -52.32 11.55 -5.83
C PRO A 363 -51.10 12.29 -5.22
N HIS A 364 -49.88 11.73 -5.30
CA HIS A 364 -48.58 12.44 -5.50
C HIS A 364 -47.34 11.51 -5.47
N GLN A 365 -47.11 10.79 -6.56
CA GLN A 365 -45.88 10.99 -7.34
C GLN A 365 -46.31 11.80 -8.59
N PRO A 366 -45.48 12.65 -9.23
CA PRO A 366 -44.08 12.99 -8.94
C PRO A 366 -43.90 14.44 -8.43
N GLN A 367 -42.83 14.68 -7.65
CA GLN A 367 -42.27 16.03 -7.35
C GLN A 367 -40.75 16.01 -7.07
N PHE A 368 -40.09 14.85 -7.10
CA PHE A 368 -38.68 14.71 -6.73
C PHE A 368 -37.73 15.04 -7.90
N ALA A 369 -38.08 14.65 -9.12
CA ALA A 369 -37.34 14.87 -10.36
C ALA A 369 -36.89 16.34 -10.60
N GLU A 370 -37.80 17.31 -10.52
CA GLU A 370 -37.44 18.72 -10.76
C GLU A 370 -36.48 19.27 -9.68
N LYS A 371 -36.56 18.71 -8.46
CA LYS A 371 -35.62 18.93 -7.37
C LYS A 371 -34.28 18.24 -7.63
N PHE A 372 -34.32 17.06 -8.26
CA PHE A 372 -33.15 16.30 -8.66
C PHE A 372 -32.27 17.05 -9.66
N LEU A 373 -32.73 18.00 -10.49
CA LEU A 373 -31.80 18.82 -11.29
C LEU A 373 -31.33 20.13 -10.66
N ARG A 374 -31.92 20.59 -9.55
CA ARG A 374 -31.60 21.88 -8.92
C ARG A 374 -31.06 21.79 -7.48
N GLY A 375 -30.94 20.58 -6.93
CA GLY A 375 -30.37 20.33 -5.60
C GLY A 375 -28.86 20.60 -5.54
N ARG A 376 -28.46 21.54 -4.67
CA ARG A 376 -27.10 21.70 -4.14
C ARG A 376 -26.88 20.75 -2.96
N VAL A 377 -25.64 20.37 -2.69
CA VAL A 377 -25.26 19.72 -1.42
C VAL A 377 -25.55 20.69 -0.26
N PRO A 378 -26.04 20.24 0.92
CA PRO A 378 -26.48 21.15 1.98
C PRO A 378 -25.37 22.06 2.52
N ARG A 379 -25.46 23.37 2.27
CA ARG A 379 -24.59 24.36 2.93
C ARG A 379 -24.85 24.37 4.44
N ALA A 380 -23.79 24.17 5.22
CA ALA A 380 -23.82 24.27 6.68
C ALA A 380 -24.41 25.62 7.14
N ARG A 381 -25.32 25.57 8.12
CA ARG A 381 -25.84 26.76 8.80
C ARG A 381 -25.11 26.95 10.12
N HIS A 382 -24.57 28.15 10.36
CA HIS A 382 -24.09 28.49 11.70
C HIS A 382 -25.28 28.56 12.68
N PRO A 383 -25.17 27.95 13.87
CA PRO A 383 -26.12 28.20 14.95
C PRO A 383 -25.94 29.61 15.53
N PRO A 384 -27.01 30.25 16.03
CA PRO A 384 -26.91 31.49 16.79
C PRO A 384 -26.29 31.22 18.19
N ALA A 385 -25.65 32.23 18.77
CA ALA A 385 -25.11 32.13 20.12
C ALA A 385 -26.15 32.55 21.17
N MET A 386 -26.39 31.69 22.19
CA MET A 386 -26.48 32.00 23.63
C MET A 386 -27.53 31.17 24.42
N SER A 387 -27.02 30.39 25.40
CA SER A 387 -27.54 30.20 26.76
C SER A 387 -29.02 29.79 27.04
N SER A 388 -29.30 28.47 27.03
CA SER A 388 -30.17 27.81 28.02
C SER A 388 -29.97 26.28 28.09
N MET A 389 -28.92 25.84 28.80
CA MET A 389 -28.66 24.40 29.01
C MET A 389 -29.74 23.72 29.90
N ASP A 390 -29.85 22.40 29.75
CA ASP A 390 -30.67 21.44 30.54
C ASP A 390 -32.13 21.18 30.09
N THR A 391 -32.67 21.88 29.07
CA THR A 391 -33.97 21.49 28.46
C THR A 391 -33.99 21.46 26.94
N GLU A 392 -33.18 22.28 26.26
CA GLU A 392 -33.10 22.26 24.80
C GLU A 392 -32.40 20.98 24.28
N SER A 393 -31.49 20.40 25.05
CA SER A 393 -30.72 19.19 24.73
C SER A 393 -31.59 17.96 24.43
N ASP A 394 -32.63 17.75 25.23
CA ASP A 394 -33.47 16.54 25.14
C ASP A 394 -34.40 16.61 23.91
N GLU A 395 -34.92 17.81 23.60
CA GLU A 395 -35.67 18.03 22.36
C GLU A 395 -34.78 17.95 21.13
N GLU A 396 -33.53 18.41 21.18
CA GLU A 396 -32.58 18.28 20.07
C GLU A 396 -32.17 16.82 19.84
N ALA A 397 -31.87 16.06 20.90
CA ALA A 397 -31.60 14.63 20.82
C ALA A 397 -32.80 13.85 20.26
N GLN A 398 -34.02 14.15 20.72
CA GLN A 398 -35.24 13.50 20.22
C GLN A 398 -35.54 13.86 18.75
N ARG A 399 -35.28 15.11 18.32
CA ARG A 399 -35.36 15.52 16.92
C ARG A 399 -34.30 14.82 16.05
N ALA A 400 -33.07 14.65 16.54
CA ALA A 400 -32.03 13.91 15.84
C ALA A 400 -32.39 12.42 15.67
N GLN A 401 -32.88 11.77 16.74
CA GLN A 401 -33.37 10.38 16.71
C GLN A 401 -34.45 10.18 15.63
N MET A 402 -35.41 11.11 15.52
CA MET A 402 -36.46 11.07 14.49
C MET A 402 -35.90 11.26 13.08
N ALA A 403 -34.91 12.14 12.89
CA ALA A 403 -34.26 12.36 11.59
C ALA A 403 -33.51 11.10 11.12
N THR A 404 -32.69 10.49 11.97
CA THR A 404 -31.98 9.24 11.67
C THR A 404 -32.95 8.11 11.33
N THR A 405 -34.06 7.98 12.07
CA THR A 405 -35.10 6.99 11.80
C THR A 405 -35.74 7.18 10.42
N ALA A 406 -36.00 8.43 10.01
CA ALA A 406 -36.54 8.74 8.68
C ALA A 406 -35.53 8.45 7.55
N LEU A 407 -34.23 8.71 7.77
CA LEU A 407 -33.16 8.39 6.81
C LEU A 407 -32.99 6.88 6.63
N LEU A 408 -32.98 6.10 7.72
CA LEU A 408 -32.96 4.63 7.67
C LEU A 408 -34.16 4.07 6.88
N ALA A 409 -35.37 4.60 7.13
CA ALA A 409 -36.57 4.24 6.38
C ALA A 409 -36.54 4.66 4.89
N ARG A 410 -35.72 5.67 4.52
CA ARG A 410 -35.45 6.03 3.12
C ARG A 410 -34.42 5.09 2.49
N ARG A 411 -33.32 4.78 3.19
CA ARG A 411 -32.29 3.80 2.77
C ARG A 411 -32.93 2.45 2.45
N SER A 412 -33.72 1.89 3.37
CA SER A 412 -34.43 0.61 3.20
C SER A 412 -35.62 0.65 2.22
N ARG A 413 -35.90 1.81 1.59
CA ARG A 413 -36.77 1.92 0.42
C ARG A 413 -35.97 1.94 -0.87
N LEU A 414 -34.83 2.63 -0.88
CA LEU A 414 -33.93 2.72 -2.04
C LEU A 414 -33.24 1.38 -2.32
N THR A 415 -32.74 0.67 -1.30
CA THR A 415 -32.19 -0.69 -1.48
C THR A 415 -33.22 -1.63 -2.13
N ARG A 416 -34.49 -1.62 -1.69
CA ARG A 416 -35.52 -2.46 -2.32
C ARG A 416 -35.80 -2.08 -3.77
N ARG A 417 -35.85 -0.78 -4.10
CA ARG A 417 -35.98 -0.34 -5.50
C ARG A 417 -34.79 -0.76 -6.37
N LEU A 418 -33.59 -0.89 -5.79
CA LEU A 418 -32.42 -1.42 -6.50
C LEU A 418 -32.53 -2.94 -6.70
N LEU A 419 -33.03 -3.71 -5.73
CA LEU A 419 -33.32 -5.14 -5.94
C LEU A 419 -34.44 -5.35 -6.98
N ASP A 420 -35.40 -4.41 -7.08
CA ASP A 420 -36.40 -4.38 -8.15
C ASP A 420 -35.84 -3.90 -9.52
N SER A 421 -34.66 -3.24 -9.55
CA SER A 421 -34.10 -2.54 -10.72
C SER A 421 -32.60 -2.21 -10.53
N PRO A 422 -31.69 -3.20 -10.63
CA PRO A 422 -30.30 -3.06 -10.17
C PRO A 422 -29.47 -2.07 -10.98
N TYR A 423 -29.71 -1.95 -12.28
CA TYR A 423 -28.93 -1.07 -13.18
C TYR A 423 -29.40 0.41 -13.17
N ASP A 424 -30.29 0.80 -12.25
CA ASP A 424 -30.75 2.21 -12.12
C ASP A 424 -29.74 3.06 -11.31
N LEU A 425 -28.86 3.75 -12.05
CA LEU A 425 -27.86 4.66 -11.48
C LEU A 425 -28.45 5.84 -10.69
N VAL A 426 -29.71 6.23 -10.93
CA VAL A 426 -30.37 7.31 -10.19
C VAL A 426 -30.70 6.85 -8.77
N LEU A 427 -31.06 5.57 -8.59
CA LEU A 427 -31.26 4.98 -7.27
C LEU A 427 -29.96 4.90 -6.47
N TYR A 428 -28.85 4.51 -7.09
CA TYR A 428 -27.55 4.53 -6.43
C TYR A 428 -27.16 5.95 -6.01
N ILE A 429 -27.32 6.96 -6.87
CA ILE A 429 -27.07 8.37 -6.50
C ILE A 429 -27.98 8.82 -5.34
N GLU A 430 -29.27 8.44 -5.32
CA GLU A 430 -30.15 8.72 -4.19
C GLU A 430 -29.75 7.97 -2.91
N ARG A 431 -29.29 6.71 -3.01
CA ARG A 431 -28.88 5.88 -1.87
C ARG A 431 -27.57 6.39 -1.27
N GLY A 432 -26.60 6.75 -2.11
CA GLY A 432 -25.33 7.33 -1.67
C GLY A 432 -25.51 8.69 -0.99
N ALA A 433 -26.46 9.51 -1.46
CA ALA A 433 -26.84 10.74 -0.76
C ALA A 433 -27.41 10.45 0.64
N VAL A 434 -28.26 9.43 0.79
CA VAL A 434 -28.81 9.03 2.11
C VAL A 434 -27.74 8.41 3.02
N HIS A 435 -26.80 7.63 2.47
CA HIS A 435 -25.63 7.15 3.22
C HIS A 435 -24.77 8.32 3.71
N SER A 436 -24.54 9.35 2.89
CA SER A 436 -23.86 10.58 3.30
C SER A 436 -24.61 11.34 4.40
N GLU A 437 -25.94 11.49 4.29
CA GLU A 437 -26.80 12.09 5.34
C GLU A 437 -26.80 11.28 6.66
N LEU A 438 -26.62 9.95 6.60
CA LEU A 438 -26.46 9.06 7.76
C LEU A 438 -25.03 9.04 8.36
N GLY A 439 -24.07 9.71 7.70
CA GLY A 439 -22.67 9.74 8.12
C GLY A 439 -21.88 8.48 7.75
N TYR A 440 -22.21 7.82 6.64
CA TYR A 440 -21.49 6.69 6.03
C TYR A 440 -20.86 7.12 4.70
N PRO A 441 -19.74 7.87 4.71
CA PRO A 441 -19.05 8.28 3.48
C PRO A 441 -18.45 7.09 2.72
N ASP A 442 -18.12 6.01 3.42
CA ASP A 442 -17.72 4.71 2.84
C ASP A 442 -18.81 4.20 1.89
N LEU A 443 -20.04 4.08 2.38
CA LEU A 443 -21.18 3.58 1.60
C LEU A 443 -21.62 4.57 0.52
N ALA A 444 -21.50 5.88 0.78
CA ALA A 444 -21.77 6.91 -0.21
C ALA A 444 -20.79 6.87 -1.39
N ALA A 445 -19.50 6.58 -1.15
CA ALA A 445 -18.51 6.41 -2.20
C ALA A 445 -18.78 5.14 -3.04
N GLY A 446 -19.14 4.01 -2.40
CA GLY A 446 -19.49 2.78 -3.11
C GLY A 446 -20.70 2.92 -4.04
N ASP A 447 -21.77 3.54 -3.55
CA ASP A 447 -22.96 3.86 -4.35
C ASP A 447 -22.63 4.79 -5.52
N ALA A 448 -21.85 5.85 -5.27
CA ALA A 448 -21.45 6.80 -6.31
C ALA A 448 -20.50 6.19 -7.35
N TYR A 449 -19.71 5.18 -6.98
CA TYR A 449 -18.86 4.45 -7.93
C TYR A 449 -19.67 3.50 -8.82
N ARG A 450 -20.58 2.68 -8.25
CA ARG A 450 -21.53 1.87 -9.03
C ARG A 450 -22.35 2.72 -10.00
N ALA A 451 -22.84 3.87 -9.54
CA ALA A 451 -23.54 4.82 -10.40
C ALA A 451 -22.65 5.43 -11.51
N LEU A 452 -21.34 5.60 -11.27
CA LEU A 452 -20.40 6.09 -12.29
C LEU A 452 -20.16 5.03 -13.37
N LEU A 453 -19.93 3.77 -13.00
CA LEU A 453 -19.81 2.64 -13.93
C LEU A 453 -21.04 2.54 -14.84
N LEU A 454 -22.24 2.61 -14.26
CA LEU A 454 -23.50 2.66 -15.02
C LEU A 454 -23.65 3.91 -15.91
N THR A 455 -22.95 5.03 -15.64
CA THR A 455 -22.92 6.15 -16.60
C THR A 455 -21.98 5.93 -17.79
N ASP A 456 -21.12 4.91 -17.75
CA ASP A 456 -20.24 4.51 -18.84
C ASP A 456 -20.85 3.31 -19.61
N GLU A 457 -21.48 2.33 -18.95
CA GLU A 457 -22.32 1.27 -19.56
C GLU A 457 -23.34 1.84 -20.57
N VAL A 458 -24.08 2.89 -20.19
CA VAL A 458 -25.10 3.50 -21.07
C VAL A 458 -24.47 4.29 -22.22
N ARG A 459 -23.17 4.59 -22.18
CA ARG A 459 -22.47 5.32 -23.26
C ARG A 459 -21.87 4.43 -24.33
N ASP A 460 -21.51 3.20 -24.00
CA ASP A 460 -20.88 2.27 -24.94
C ASP A 460 -21.83 1.11 -25.27
N GLU A 461 -22.31 1.08 -26.51
CA GLU A 461 -23.18 0.00 -27.04
C GLU A 461 -22.49 -1.39 -27.04
N GLY A 462 -21.18 -1.45 -26.77
CA GLY A 462 -20.38 -2.68 -26.66
C GLY A 462 -20.19 -3.22 -25.25
N PHE A 463 -20.70 -2.56 -24.20
CA PHE A 463 -20.57 -3.04 -22.81
C PHE A 463 -21.72 -4.00 -22.43
N GLU A 464 -21.48 -4.87 -21.44
CA GLU A 464 -22.34 -6.02 -21.12
C GLU A 464 -23.73 -5.62 -20.61
N TYR A 465 -23.83 -4.57 -19.79
CA TYR A 465 -25.08 -4.14 -19.14
C TYR A 465 -25.75 -2.98 -19.88
N HIS A 466 -25.27 -2.63 -21.09
CA HIS A 466 -25.75 -1.50 -21.87
C HIS A 466 -27.27 -1.47 -22.05
N GLU A 467 -27.88 -2.55 -22.58
CA GLU A 467 -29.32 -2.57 -22.89
C GLU A 467 -30.20 -2.39 -21.64
N VAL A 468 -29.80 -2.99 -20.52
CA VAL A 468 -30.55 -3.00 -19.26
C VAL A 468 -30.38 -1.70 -18.47
N ALA A 469 -29.16 -1.13 -18.45
CA ALA A 469 -28.92 0.19 -17.87
C ALA A 469 -29.57 1.32 -18.69
N ALA A 470 -29.60 1.19 -20.02
CA ALA A 470 -30.29 2.13 -20.90
C ALA A 470 -31.82 2.06 -20.75
N GLU A 471 -32.40 0.85 -20.59
CA GLU A 471 -33.83 0.68 -20.28
C GLU A 471 -34.20 1.34 -18.95
N ALA A 472 -33.42 1.11 -17.89
CA ALA A 472 -33.65 1.70 -16.57
C ALA A 472 -33.73 3.24 -16.61
N LEU A 473 -33.02 3.88 -17.54
CA LEU A 473 -33.04 5.33 -17.72
C LEU A 473 -34.21 5.87 -18.57
N ARG A 474 -34.85 5.07 -19.43
CA ARG A 474 -35.94 5.56 -20.32
C ARG A 474 -37.08 6.22 -19.55
N GLY A 475 -37.45 5.65 -18.39
CA GLY A 475 -38.50 6.22 -17.52
C GLY A 475 -38.19 7.63 -17.01
N TYR A 476 -36.91 7.99 -16.87
CA TYR A 476 -36.47 9.32 -16.45
C TYR A 476 -36.47 10.35 -17.60
N GLU A 477 -36.50 9.91 -18.87
CA GLU A 477 -36.79 10.79 -20.02
C GLU A 477 -38.30 11.09 -20.11
N GLU A 478 -39.15 10.07 -20.02
CA GLU A 478 -40.61 10.22 -20.16
C GLU A 478 -41.24 11.08 -19.05
N GLU A 479 -40.68 11.07 -17.82
CA GLU A 479 -41.11 11.97 -16.74
C GLU A 479 -40.75 13.46 -16.98
N GLY A 480 -40.06 13.81 -18.07
CA GLY A 480 -39.76 15.20 -18.44
C GLY A 480 -38.79 15.89 -17.48
N ILE A 481 -37.89 15.11 -16.89
CA ILE A 481 -37.04 15.52 -15.76
C ILE A 481 -36.01 16.58 -16.16
N LEU A 482 -35.59 16.56 -17.43
CA LEU A 482 -34.66 17.51 -18.07
C LEU A 482 -35.30 18.91 -18.21
N GLY A 483 -35.21 19.71 -17.14
CA GLY A 483 -35.71 21.08 -17.11
C GLY A 483 -35.02 22.03 -18.10
N GLU A 484 -35.75 23.06 -18.52
CA GLU A 484 -35.34 24.04 -19.55
C GLU A 484 -33.88 24.53 -19.37
N GLY A 485 -33.00 24.14 -20.30
CA GLY A 485 -31.58 24.52 -20.31
C GLY A 485 -30.60 23.36 -20.27
N ALA A 486 -31.04 22.15 -19.91
CA ALA A 486 -30.31 20.92 -20.25
C ALA A 486 -30.45 20.60 -21.75
N GLY A 487 -29.52 19.81 -22.29
CA GLY A 487 -29.64 19.28 -23.66
C GLY A 487 -30.78 18.26 -23.79
N GLU A 488 -31.26 18.04 -25.01
CA GLU A 488 -32.28 17.02 -25.30
C GLU A 488 -31.65 15.61 -25.29
N GLY A 489 -32.23 14.70 -24.51
CA GLY A 489 -31.93 13.26 -24.52
C GLY A 489 -30.97 12.72 -23.44
N VAL A 490 -30.93 11.39 -23.29
CA VAL A 490 -30.15 10.58 -22.33
C VAL A 490 -28.76 11.15 -22.02
N THR A 491 -27.99 11.57 -23.04
CA THR A 491 -26.63 12.09 -22.87
C THR A 491 -26.55 13.25 -21.86
N ALA A 492 -27.53 14.15 -21.85
CA ALA A 492 -27.58 15.27 -20.91
C ALA A 492 -27.88 14.81 -19.47
N LEU A 493 -28.70 13.76 -19.30
CA LEU A 493 -28.95 13.14 -18.00
C LEU A 493 -27.68 12.46 -17.47
N LEU A 494 -26.96 11.73 -18.34
CA LEU A 494 -25.70 11.05 -18.01
C LEU A 494 -24.59 12.03 -17.65
N ASP A 495 -24.51 13.21 -18.26
CA ASP A 495 -23.49 14.21 -17.91
C ASP A 495 -23.76 14.80 -16.51
N VAL A 496 -25.02 15.13 -16.18
CA VAL A 496 -25.39 15.54 -14.81
C VAL A 496 -25.17 14.42 -13.80
N ALA A 497 -25.44 13.17 -14.17
CA ALA A 497 -25.22 12.00 -13.33
C ALA A 497 -23.72 11.80 -13.02
N SER A 498 -22.85 11.71 -14.03
CA SER A 498 -21.41 11.54 -13.78
C SER A 498 -20.83 12.68 -12.93
N THR A 499 -21.20 13.95 -13.20
CA THR A 499 -20.75 15.10 -12.39
C THR A 499 -21.15 14.95 -10.91
N ARG A 500 -22.30 14.34 -10.61
CA ARG A 500 -22.71 14.03 -9.24
C ARG A 500 -21.96 12.87 -8.62
N CYS A 501 -21.71 11.81 -9.37
CA CYS A 501 -20.86 10.71 -8.91
C CYS A 501 -19.48 11.27 -8.50
N TYR A 502 -18.85 12.10 -9.35
CA TYR A 502 -17.58 12.77 -9.03
C TYR A 502 -17.66 13.66 -7.78
N ARG A 503 -18.73 14.44 -7.58
CA ARG A 503 -18.93 15.24 -6.34
C ARG A 503 -19.02 14.36 -5.09
N ILE A 504 -19.82 13.29 -5.14
CA ILE A 504 -20.01 12.39 -3.99
C ILE A 504 -18.71 11.64 -3.70
N LEU A 505 -18.01 11.14 -4.73
CA LEU A 505 -16.72 10.44 -4.59
C LEU A 505 -15.65 11.36 -3.98
N ALA A 506 -15.42 12.55 -4.55
CA ALA A 506 -14.41 13.49 -4.06
C ALA A 506 -14.64 13.88 -2.58
N ILE A 507 -15.88 14.21 -2.21
CA ILE A 507 -16.21 14.58 -0.82
C ILE A 507 -16.12 13.36 0.11
N SER A 508 -16.64 12.21 -0.29
CA SER A 508 -16.76 11.05 0.60
C SER A 508 -15.43 10.34 0.81
N LEU A 509 -14.59 10.22 -0.23
CA LEU A 509 -13.24 9.68 -0.12
C LEU A 509 -12.33 10.61 0.70
N MET A 510 -12.48 11.94 0.55
CA MET A 510 -11.81 12.92 1.41
C MET A 510 -12.20 12.72 2.89
N LEU A 511 -13.48 12.48 3.19
CA LEU A 511 -13.96 12.21 4.55
C LEU A 511 -13.40 10.90 5.11
N CYS A 512 -13.39 9.81 4.33
CA CYS A 512 -12.76 8.54 4.72
C CYS A 512 -11.23 8.69 4.93
N GLY A 513 -10.62 9.71 4.30
CA GLY A 513 -9.20 10.02 4.39
C GLY A 513 -8.36 9.56 3.20
N CYS A 514 -8.98 9.06 2.14
CA CYS A 514 -8.35 8.66 0.88
C CYS A 514 -8.15 9.89 -0.01
N LEU A 515 -7.15 10.71 0.31
CA LEU A 515 -7.00 12.04 -0.29
C LEU A 515 -6.56 11.99 -1.75
N LYS A 516 -5.81 10.94 -2.17
CA LYS A 516 -5.35 10.80 -3.54
C LYS A 516 -6.50 10.42 -4.47
N SER A 517 -7.21 9.33 -4.18
CA SER A 517 -8.42 8.93 -4.89
C SER A 517 -9.47 10.05 -4.90
N ALA A 518 -9.63 10.78 -3.78
CA ALA A 518 -10.49 11.96 -3.73
C ALA A 518 -10.05 13.07 -4.71
N HIS A 519 -8.75 13.32 -4.86
CA HIS A 519 -8.21 14.30 -5.81
C HIS A 519 -8.44 13.85 -7.26
N GLU A 520 -8.10 12.61 -7.58
CA GLU A 520 -8.23 12.02 -8.93
C GLU A 520 -9.69 12.05 -9.42
N PHE A 521 -10.67 11.69 -8.57
CA PHE A 521 -12.09 11.84 -8.91
C PHE A 521 -12.55 13.30 -8.98
N CYS A 522 -11.95 14.20 -8.20
CA CYS A 522 -12.26 15.63 -8.28
C CYS A 522 -11.75 16.25 -9.59
N GLU A 523 -10.54 15.90 -10.03
CA GLU A 523 -9.96 16.34 -11.29
C GLU A 523 -10.75 15.83 -12.49
N ARG A 524 -11.04 14.52 -12.57
CA ARG A 524 -11.94 13.95 -13.60
C ARG A 524 -13.31 14.63 -13.64
N GLY A 525 -13.85 15.00 -12.47
CA GLY A 525 -15.08 15.77 -12.37
C GLY A 525 -14.95 17.20 -12.92
N LEU A 526 -13.85 17.90 -12.64
CA LEU A 526 -13.56 19.25 -13.12
C LEU A 526 -13.21 19.29 -14.61
N GLU A 527 -12.58 18.26 -15.17
CA GLU A 527 -12.40 18.11 -16.62
C GLU A 527 -13.75 18.02 -17.35
N LYS A 528 -14.69 17.25 -16.79
CA LYS A 528 -16.06 17.11 -17.33
C LYS A 528 -16.94 18.33 -17.06
N ALA A 529 -16.72 19.04 -15.94
CA ALA A 529 -17.49 20.22 -15.54
C ALA A 529 -16.60 21.36 -14.97
N PRO A 530 -15.85 22.11 -15.80
CA PRO A 530 -14.87 23.11 -15.33
C PRO A 530 -15.43 24.33 -14.59
N GLY A 531 -16.76 24.50 -14.55
CA GLY A 531 -17.46 25.56 -13.84
C GLY A 531 -18.11 25.13 -12.52
N ASP A 532 -17.80 23.94 -12.01
CA ASP A 532 -18.48 23.36 -10.86
C ASP A 532 -17.97 23.96 -9.52
N GLU A 533 -18.80 24.80 -8.90
CA GLU A 533 -18.51 25.40 -7.59
C GLU A 533 -18.22 24.34 -6.51
N GLU A 534 -18.92 23.21 -6.49
CA GLU A 534 -18.83 22.21 -5.42
C GLU A 534 -17.56 21.36 -5.56
N LEU A 535 -17.19 20.96 -6.78
CA LEU A 535 -15.91 20.29 -7.05
C LEU A 535 -14.71 21.23 -6.82
N THR A 536 -14.80 22.49 -7.25
CA THR A 536 -13.71 23.48 -7.02
C THR A 536 -13.43 23.65 -5.53
N GLN A 537 -14.49 23.75 -4.70
CA GLN A 537 -14.35 23.78 -3.24
C GLN A 537 -13.80 22.46 -2.69
N ALA A 538 -14.23 21.30 -3.19
CA ALA A 538 -13.70 20.01 -2.76
C ALA A 538 -12.19 19.89 -3.03
N GLN A 539 -11.71 20.29 -4.21
CA GLN A 539 -10.28 20.30 -4.53
C GLN A 539 -9.48 21.19 -3.56
N GLU A 540 -9.96 22.41 -3.27
CA GLU A 540 -9.34 23.29 -2.27
C GLU A 540 -9.29 22.63 -0.88
N TYR A 541 -10.35 21.93 -0.45
CA TYR A 541 -10.36 21.23 0.84
C TYR A 541 -9.41 20.03 0.88
N ILE A 542 -9.38 19.20 -0.18
CA ILE A 542 -8.50 18.03 -0.30
C ILE A 542 -7.03 18.46 -0.22
N VAL A 543 -6.62 19.43 -1.05
CA VAL A 543 -5.23 19.95 -1.07
C VAL A 543 -4.85 20.56 0.28
N ASN A 544 -5.75 21.30 0.93
CA ASN A 544 -5.47 21.87 2.25
C ASN A 544 -5.44 20.84 3.39
N LEU A 545 -6.16 19.71 3.26
CA LEU A 545 -6.08 18.60 4.21
C LEU A 545 -4.80 17.77 3.98
N ALA A 546 -4.38 17.58 2.73
CA ALA A 546 -3.10 16.96 2.37
C ALA A 546 -1.92 17.76 2.94
N ARG A 547 -1.88 19.08 2.75
CA ARG A 547 -0.89 20.00 3.38
C ARG A 547 -0.76 19.79 4.89
N ARG A 548 -1.91 19.67 5.58
CA ARG A 548 -1.95 19.46 7.04
C ARG A 548 -1.43 18.08 7.45
N ARG A 549 -1.83 17.00 6.76
CA ARG A 549 -1.37 15.63 7.05
C ARG A 549 0.12 15.45 6.76
N LEU A 550 0.59 15.99 5.63
CA LEU A 550 1.99 15.90 5.17
C LEU A 550 2.91 16.96 5.83
N LYS A 551 2.37 17.84 6.69
CA LYS A 551 3.09 18.90 7.42
C LYS A 551 3.92 19.84 6.51
N THR A 552 3.45 20.12 5.30
CA THR A 552 4.14 20.94 4.27
C THR A 552 3.20 21.93 3.57
N GLU A 553 3.72 23.07 3.11
CA GLU A 553 2.96 24.07 2.34
C GLU A 553 2.78 23.68 0.86
N THR A 554 3.75 22.97 0.30
CA THR A 554 3.73 22.41 -1.07
C THR A 554 3.53 20.90 -1.02
N VAL A 555 2.56 20.40 -1.78
CA VAL A 555 2.20 18.98 -1.87
C VAL A 555 2.02 18.59 -3.32
N CYS A 556 2.45 17.37 -3.69
CA CYS A 556 2.19 16.76 -4.99
C CYS A 556 1.02 15.78 -4.84
N PRO A 557 0.03 15.70 -5.77
CA PRO A 557 -1.09 14.76 -5.68
C PRO A 557 -0.66 13.30 -5.50
N GLU A 558 0.49 12.93 -6.05
CA GLU A 558 1.08 11.60 -5.96
C GLU A 558 1.51 11.22 -4.52
N ASP A 559 1.82 12.21 -3.68
CA ASP A 559 2.19 12.04 -2.26
C ASP A 559 0.97 12.02 -1.32
N PHE A 560 -0.24 12.23 -1.85
CA PHE A 560 -1.44 12.31 -0.99
C PHE A 560 -1.71 10.94 -0.34
N PRO A 561 -2.00 10.89 0.98
CA PRO A 561 -2.28 9.64 1.66
C PRO A 561 -3.63 9.07 1.18
N ASP A 562 -3.61 7.85 0.64
CA ASP A 562 -4.82 7.19 0.11
C ASP A 562 -5.43 6.12 1.01
N GLN A 563 -4.93 6.02 2.24
CA GLN A 563 -5.46 5.17 3.29
C GLN A 563 -6.05 6.03 4.42
N GLY A 564 -7.12 5.53 5.01
CA GLY A 564 -7.82 6.19 6.10
C GLY A 564 -8.60 5.21 6.96
N LEU A 565 -9.61 5.72 7.65
CA LEU A 565 -10.36 5.01 8.67
C LEU A 565 -11.85 5.33 8.52
N VAL A 566 -12.70 4.33 8.75
CA VAL A 566 -14.16 4.47 8.70
C VAL A 566 -14.82 3.83 9.92
N ARG A 567 -16.15 3.96 9.99
CA ARG A 567 -16.97 3.49 11.11
C ARG A 567 -16.85 1.98 11.28
N ARG A 568 -16.63 1.53 12.52
CA ARG A 568 -16.61 0.11 12.88
C ARG A 568 -17.75 -0.15 13.84
N GLU A 569 -18.90 -0.53 13.31
CA GLU A 569 -20.11 -0.83 14.08
C GLU A 569 -20.93 -1.93 13.39
N ALA A 570 -21.83 -2.57 14.15
CA ALA A 570 -22.89 -3.37 13.54
C ALA A 570 -23.90 -2.40 12.90
N TYR A 571 -23.92 -2.32 11.57
CA TYR A 571 -24.80 -1.41 10.83
C TYR A 571 -26.28 -1.60 11.26
N PRO A 572 -27.11 -0.55 11.44
CA PRO A 572 -28.50 -0.65 11.94
C PRO A 572 -29.51 -1.40 11.05
N TRP A 573 -29.04 -2.10 10.02
CA TRP A 573 -29.79 -2.92 9.07
C TRP A 573 -29.08 -4.26 8.76
N ASN A 574 -28.03 -4.60 9.53
CA ASN A 574 -27.35 -5.89 9.44
C ASN A 574 -28.14 -6.91 10.27
N ASP A 575 -29.06 -7.61 9.63
CA ASP A 575 -29.91 -8.62 10.25
C ASP A 575 -29.21 -10.00 10.41
N HIS A 576 -27.90 -10.10 10.12
CA HIS A 576 -27.12 -11.35 10.15
C HIS A 576 -26.28 -11.56 11.42
N GLU A 577 -25.99 -10.51 12.21
CA GLU A 577 -25.21 -10.68 13.44
C GLU A 577 -25.97 -11.53 14.47
N PRO A 578 -25.43 -12.69 14.90
CA PRO A 578 -26.12 -13.55 15.84
C PRO A 578 -26.03 -12.98 17.27
N ASP A 579 -27.03 -13.29 18.11
CA ASP A 579 -26.80 -13.28 19.56
C ASP A 579 -25.81 -14.40 19.90
N ARG A 580 -24.52 -14.03 19.97
CA ARG A 580 -23.40 -14.92 20.29
C ARG A 580 -23.59 -15.66 21.62
N TYR A 581 -24.42 -15.14 22.53
CA TYR A 581 -24.68 -15.69 23.85
C TYR A 581 -25.98 -16.52 23.94
N SER A 582 -26.73 -16.60 22.83
CA SER A 582 -27.94 -17.42 22.73
C SER A 582 -27.64 -18.91 22.89
N LYS A 583 -28.61 -19.67 23.42
CA LYS A 583 -28.48 -21.13 23.51
C LYS A 583 -28.28 -21.77 22.13
N GLU A 584 -28.93 -21.24 21.10
CA GLU A 584 -28.83 -21.75 19.72
C GLU A 584 -27.42 -21.59 19.15
N THR A 585 -26.79 -20.42 19.33
CA THR A 585 -25.37 -20.24 18.95
C THR A 585 -24.44 -21.14 19.77
N LEU A 586 -24.67 -21.26 21.08
CA LEU A 586 -23.87 -22.15 21.92
C LEU A 586 -24.04 -23.62 21.53
N ASP A 587 -25.24 -24.09 21.23
CA ASP A 587 -25.50 -25.46 20.77
C ASP A 587 -24.77 -25.72 19.43
N PHE A 588 -24.83 -24.78 18.48
CA PHE A 588 -24.11 -24.85 17.19
C PHE A 588 -22.59 -24.90 17.37
N LEU A 589 -22.01 -23.94 18.09
CA LEU A 589 -20.55 -23.90 18.33
C LEU A 589 -20.07 -25.14 19.07
N ASN A 590 -20.89 -25.71 19.98
CA ASN A 590 -20.57 -26.95 20.67
C ASN A 590 -20.70 -28.21 19.79
N ALA A 591 -21.47 -28.17 18.70
CA ALA A 591 -21.54 -29.23 17.71
C ALA A 591 -20.32 -29.20 16.76
N GLU A 592 -19.86 -28.01 16.37
CA GLU A 592 -18.62 -27.87 15.58
C GLU A 592 -17.38 -28.18 16.42
N LEU A 593 -17.27 -27.67 17.66
CA LEU A 593 -16.20 -28.02 18.60
C LEU A 593 -16.12 -29.53 18.87
N ALA A 594 -17.24 -30.26 18.87
CA ALA A 594 -17.21 -31.71 19.07
C ALA A 594 -16.43 -32.48 17.99
N LYS A 595 -16.20 -31.88 16.81
CA LYS A 595 -15.43 -32.45 15.70
C LYS A 595 -13.92 -32.26 15.85
N VAL A 596 -13.48 -31.15 16.43
CA VAL A 596 -12.06 -30.70 16.47
C VAL A 596 -11.46 -30.62 17.88
N ALA A 597 -12.31 -30.54 18.91
CA ALA A 597 -11.97 -30.32 20.31
C ALA A 597 -12.96 -31.08 21.23
N PRO A 598 -13.07 -32.41 21.13
CA PRO A 598 -14.16 -33.19 21.77
C PRO A 598 -14.17 -33.10 23.30
N LYS A 599 -13.01 -32.82 23.92
CA LYS A 599 -12.87 -32.58 25.36
C LYS A 599 -13.34 -31.19 25.81
N CYS A 600 -13.78 -30.31 24.92
CA CYS A 600 -14.07 -28.90 25.23
C CYS A 600 -15.55 -28.51 25.06
N VAL A 601 -15.91 -27.35 25.61
CA VAL A 601 -17.25 -26.75 25.54
C VAL A 601 -17.14 -25.23 25.38
N ALA A 602 -17.88 -24.63 24.44
CA ALA A 602 -18.07 -23.18 24.41
C ALA A 602 -19.13 -22.78 25.45
N LEU A 603 -18.80 -21.83 26.32
CA LEU A 603 -19.68 -21.24 27.33
C LEU A 603 -19.58 -19.71 27.29
N VAL A 604 -20.52 -19.02 27.94
CA VAL A 604 -20.40 -17.58 28.20
C VAL A 604 -19.54 -17.37 29.44
N THR A 605 -18.49 -16.56 29.32
CA THR A 605 -17.60 -16.13 30.40
C THR A 605 -17.71 -14.61 30.56
N GLU A 606 -17.12 -14.05 31.63
CA GLU A 606 -17.01 -12.60 31.83
C GLU A 606 -15.54 -12.21 31.99
N LEU A 607 -15.06 -11.36 31.09
CA LEU A 607 -13.68 -10.88 31.08
C LEU A 607 -13.61 -9.39 31.47
N PRO A 608 -12.43 -8.89 31.91
CA PRO A 608 -12.22 -7.46 32.13
C PRO A 608 -12.48 -6.67 30.84
N THR A 609 -13.24 -5.57 30.93
CA THR A 609 -13.36 -4.60 29.84
C THR A 609 -12.00 -3.91 29.66
N LEU A 610 -11.46 -3.98 28.44
CA LEU A 610 -10.15 -3.45 28.10
C LEU A 610 -10.26 -2.01 27.60
N GLY A 611 -9.14 -1.28 27.59
CA GLY A 611 -9.13 0.12 27.19
C GLY A 611 -7.77 0.61 26.71
N ASP A 612 -7.79 1.76 26.04
CA ASP A 612 -6.63 2.35 25.36
C ASP A 612 -5.60 3.01 26.27
N VAL A 613 -5.95 3.29 27.52
CA VAL A 613 -5.15 4.07 28.48
C VAL A 613 -4.98 3.29 29.78
N LEU A 614 -3.74 3.06 30.19
CA LEU A 614 -3.42 2.57 31.54
C LEU A 614 -3.68 3.69 32.56
N VAL A 615 -4.76 3.58 33.33
CA VAL A 615 -5.10 4.58 34.36
C VAL A 615 -4.31 4.27 35.64
N SER A 616 -3.32 5.10 35.96
CA SER A 616 -2.46 4.92 37.13
C SER A 616 -3.26 4.86 38.44
N GLY A 617 -2.85 3.96 39.33
CA GLY A 617 -3.55 3.67 40.59
C GLY A 617 -4.84 2.83 40.49
N VAL A 618 -5.35 2.52 39.28
CA VAL A 618 -6.59 1.71 39.11
C VAL A 618 -6.31 0.22 38.98
N ASP A 619 -5.14 -0.15 38.44
CA ASP A 619 -4.68 -1.55 38.24
C ASP A 619 -4.68 -2.38 39.55
N ALA A 620 -4.49 -1.72 40.68
CA ALA A 620 -4.18 -2.36 41.96
C ALA A 620 -5.38 -3.04 42.64
N ASP A 621 -6.47 -2.31 42.88
CA ASP A 621 -7.51 -2.71 43.85
C ASP A 621 -8.96 -2.32 43.43
N ALA A 622 -9.17 -1.89 42.17
CA ALA A 622 -10.50 -1.52 41.67
C ALA A 622 -11.36 -2.72 41.21
N ILE A 623 -12.69 -2.57 41.31
CA ILE A 623 -13.64 -3.44 40.60
C ILE A 623 -13.61 -3.04 39.12
N ILE A 624 -13.02 -3.88 38.28
CA ILE A 624 -12.96 -3.65 36.83
C ILE A 624 -14.34 -4.00 36.23
N PRO A 625 -14.92 -3.16 35.36
CA PRO A 625 -16.14 -3.51 34.62
C PRO A 625 -15.90 -4.76 33.77
N THR A 626 -16.78 -5.77 33.85
CA THR A 626 -16.70 -6.95 32.99
C THR A 626 -17.54 -6.80 31.73
N ASN A 627 -17.11 -7.44 30.64
CA ASN A 627 -17.93 -7.69 29.47
C ASN A 627 -18.15 -9.20 29.28
N LYS A 628 -19.31 -9.58 28.73
CA LYS A 628 -19.55 -10.96 28.32
C LYS A 628 -18.68 -11.31 27.14
N GLN A 629 -18.11 -12.51 27.17
CA GLN A 629 -17.40 -13.11 26.04
C GLN A 629 -17.76 -14.59 25.92
N LEU A 630 -17.35 -15.22 24.83
CA LEU A 630 -17.35 -16.67 24.72
C LEU A 630 -16.00 -17.19 25.21
N GLY A 631 -16.01 -18.27 25.97
CA GLY A 631 -14.82 -18.97 26.46
C GLY A 631 -14.93 -20.47 26.19
N LEU A 632 -13.81 -21.08 25.86
CA LEU A 632 -13.66 -22.52 25.67
C LEU A 632 -13.26 -23.17 27.01
N PHE A 633 -14.00 -24.16 27.50
CA PHE A 633 -13.73 -24.82 28.80
C PHE A 633 -13.51 -26.32 28.64
N ALA A 634 -12.79 -26.95 29.57
CA ALA A 634 -12.58 -28.38 29.59
C ALA A 634 -13.79 -29.16 30.16
N ARG A 635 -14.39 -30.06 29.37
CA ARG A 635 -15.46 -30.99 29.80
C ARG A 635 -14.94 -32.13 30.68
N GLU A 636 -13.67 -32.46 30.58
CA GLU A 636 -12.96 -33.50 31.34
C GLU A 636 -11.47 -33.14 31.43
N ASP A 637 -10.70 -33.86 32.25
CA ASP A 637 -9.28 -33.54 32.44
C ASP A 637 -8.48 -33.78 31.15
N ILE A 638 -7.60 -32.82 30.84
CA ILE A 638 -6.71 -32.84 29.68
C ILE A 638 -5.27 -32.99 30.16
N ALA A 639 -4.59 -34.05 29.72
CA ALA A 639 -3.25 -34.37 30.18
C ALA A 639 -2.19 -33.39 29.61
N PRO A 640 -1.03 -33.23 30.27
CA PRO A 640 0.09 -32.47 29.69
C PRO A 640 0.50 -33.04 28.33
N MET A 641 0.78 -32.17 27.34
CA MET A 641 0.99 -32.48 25.91
C MET A 641 -0.22 -33.07 25.16
N GLU A 642 -1.38 -33.29 25.79
CA GLU A 642 -2.58 -33.72 25.07
C GLU A 642 -3.13 -32.58 24.20
N THR A 643 -3.56 -32.91 22.98
CA THR A 643 -4.15 -31.94 22.04
C THR A 643 -5.56 -31.57 22.51
N VAL A 644 -5.80 -30.26 22.60
CA VAL A 644 -7.05 -29.64 23.07
C VAL A 644 -7.99 -29.38 21.89
N LEU A 645 -7.45 -28.81 20.80
CA LEU A 645 -8.18 -28.41 19.60
C LEU A 645 -7.27 -28.61 18.38
N HIS A 646 -7.84 -29.07 17.26
CA HIS A 646 -7.14 -29.28 16.00
C HIS A 646 -8.03 -28.89 14.81
N GLU A 647 -7.91 -27.65 14.35
CA GLU A 647 -8.84 -26.97 13.44
C GLU A 647 -8.23 -26.73 12.04
N ILE A 648 -9.01 -26.99 10.99
CA ILE A 648 -8.74 -26.55 9.61
C ILE A 648 -9.50 -25.24 9.38
N SER A 649 -8.90 -24.26 8.71
CA SER A 649 -9.65 -23.09 8.21
C SER A 649 -9.72 -23.09 6.69
N ALA A 650 -10.94 -23.04 6.15
CA ALA A 650 -11.20 -22.75 4.74
C ALA A 650 -10.87 -21.29 4.39
N LEU A 651 -10.99 -20.40 5.38
CA LEU A 651 -10.70 -18.97 5.26
C LEU A 651 -9.20 -18.72 5.51
N THR A 652 -8.39 -19.38 4.68
CA THR A 652 -6.92 -19.30 4.59
C THR A 652 -6.52 -18.78 3.20
N VAL A 653 -5.58 -17.85 3.14
CA VAL A 653 -5.04 -17.26 1.90
C VAL A 653 -3.55 -16.97 2.00
N ASN A 654 -2.86 -16.86 0.87
CA ASN A 654 -1.46 -16.42 0.84
C ASN A 654 -1.14 -15.45 -0.30
N ASN A 655 -0.07 -14.69 -0.11
CA ASN A 655 0.53 -13.77 -1.09
C ASN A 655 2.04 -14.09 -1.24
N SER A 656 2.42 -15.37 -1.10
CA SER A 656 3.83 -15.77 -1.18
C SER A 656 4.27 -15.86 -2.64
N GLN A 657 5.30 -15.10 -2.98
CA GLN A 657 5.91 -15.09 -4.32
C GLN A 657 7.22 -15.90 -4.39
N VAL A 658 7.57 -16.53 -3.27
CA VAL A 658 8.88 -17.18 -3.04
C VAL A 658 8.75 -18.70 -2.98
N TYR A 659 7.63 -19.20 -2.44
CA TYR A 659 7.41 -20.62 -2.19
C TYR A 659 6.14 -21.12 -2.88
N PRO A 660 6.15 -22.34 -3.46
CA PRO A 660 4.93 -23.00 -3.92
C PRO A 660 4.13 -23.46 -2.68
N LEU A 661 3.09 -22.71 -2.33
CA LEU A 661 2.21 -23.00 -1.21
C LEU A 661 0.91 -23.67 -1.69
N CYS A 662 0.38 -24.60 -0.89
CA CYS A 662 -0.93 -25.21 -1.13
C CYS A 662 -2.03 -24.15 -1.03
N ASP A 663 -2.88 -24.02 -2.04
CA ASP A 663 -3.96 -23.02 -2.08
C ASP A 663 -4.90 -23.10 -0.86
N ALA A 664 -5.30 -24.32 -0.46
CA ALA A 664 -6.23 -24.54 0.66
C ALA A 664 -5.66 -24.28 2.07
N CYS A 665 -4.44 -24.72 2.37
CA CYS A 665 -3.87 -24.68 3.74
C CYS A 665 -2.61 -23.81 3.89
N SER A 666 -2.06 -23.32 2.77
CA SER A 666 -0.84 -22.50 2.68
C SER A 666 0.41 -23.09 3.38
N SER A 667 0.46 -24.41 3.56
CA SER A 667 1.71 -25.15 3.80
C SER A 667 2.53 -25.23 2.50
N GLU A 668 3.84 -25.41 2.63
CA GLU A 668 4.73 -25.71 1.48
C GLU A 668 4.25 -26.98 0.75
N LEU A 669 4.29 -26.95 -0.59
CA LEU A 669 3.94 -28.11 -1.43
C LEU A 669 5.08 -29.15 -1.45
N PRO A 670 4.78 -30.45 -1.59
CA PRO A 670 5.79 -31.50 -1.63
C PRO A 670 6.82 -31.32 -2.76
N GLU A 671 8.07 -31.72 -2.52
CA GLU A 671 9.13 -31.65 -3.54
C GLU A 671 8.79 -32.53 -4.75
N VAL A 672 9.03 -32.00 -5.96
CA VAL A 672 8.75 -32.68 -7.23
C VAL A 672 9.60 -33.95 -7.36
N GLY A 673 8.95 -35.11 -7.24
CA GLY A 673 9.60 -36.43 -7.27
C GLY A 673 9.68 -37.15 -5.92
N SER A 674 9.12 -36.57 -4.85
CA SER A 674 8.84 -37.29 -3.59
C SER A 674 7.72 -38.34 -3.75
N GLU A 675 7.54 -39.22 -2.75
CA GLU A 675 6.49 -40.25 -2.77
C GLU A 675 5.07 -39.66 -2.59
N GLU A 676 4.96 -38.48 -2.00
CA GLU A 676 3.71 -37.73 -1.83
C GLU A 676 3.61 -36.64 -2.91
N GLN A 677 2.94 -36.93 -4.02
CA GLN A 677 2.74 -35.95 -5.09
C GLN A 677 1.60 -34.98 -4.76
N GLY A 678 1.80 -33.69 -5.01
CA GLY A 678 0.74 -32.69 -4.90
C GLY A 678 -0.40 -32.95 -5.89
N VAL A 679 -1.63 -32.73 -5.46
CA VAL A 679 -2.85 -32.91 -6.27
C VAL A 679 -3.13 -31.62 -7.03
N GLN A 680 -3.31 -31.72 -8.34
CA GLN A 680 -3.73 -30.59 -9.18
C GLN A 680 -5.25 -30.63 -9.38
N CYS A 681 -5.87 -29.48 -9.68
CA CYS A 681 -7.24 -29.47 -10.19
C CYS A 681 -7.30 -30.11 -11.58
N GLU A 682 -8.42 -30.74 -11.96
CA GLU A 682 -8.60 -31.27 -13.32
C GLU A 682 -8.93 -30.16 -14.34
N ASP A 683 -9.58 -29.09 -13.89
CA ASP A 683 -10.13 -28.02 -14.74
C ASP A 683 -9.26 -26.75 -14.83
N CYS A 684 -8.23 -26.57 -13.97
CA CYS A 684 -7.32 -25.41 -14.04
C CYS A 684 -5.84 -25.80 -13.86
N VAL A 685 -4.95 -25.06 -14.52
CA VAL A 685 -3.53 -25.44 -14.67
C VAL A 685 -2.63 -24.97 -13.52
N GLU A 686 -3.01 -23.89 -12.83
CA GLU A 686 -2.14 -23.20 -11.87
C GLU A 686 -2.33 -23.62 -10.40
N THR A 687 -3.50 -24.16 -10.03
CA THR A 687 -3.82 -24.47 -8.62
C THR A 687 -3.35 -25.87 -8.22
N VAL A 688 -2.59 -25.94 -7.12
CA VAL A 688 -2.02 -27.19 -6.59
C VAL A 688 -2.24 -27.30 -5.08
N TYR A 689 -2.59 -28.50 -4.63
CA TYR A 689 -2.86 -28.88 -3.25
C TYR A 689 -1.82 -29.87 -2.73
N CYS A 690 -1.51 -29.83 -1.43
CA CYS A 690 -0.54 -30.74 -0.83
C CYS A 690 -1.08 -32.18 -0.62
N SER A 691 -2.38 -32.40 -0.77
CA SER A 691 -3.04 -33.70 -0.53
C SER A 691 -4.44 -33.73 -1.14
N GLN A 692 -5.01 -34.93 -1.30
CA GLN A 692 -6.41 -35.10 -1.73
C GLN A 692 -7.39 -34.48 -0.74
N ASP A 693 -7.16 -34.63 0.57
CA ASP A 693 -7.92 -33.97 1.64
C ASP A 693 -8.01 -32.45 1.41
N CYS A 694 -6.92 -31.80 0.98
CA CYS A 694 -6.89 -30.35 0.71
C CYS A 694 -7.58 -29.98 -0.63
N HIS A 695 -7.47 -30.84 -1.65
CA HIS A 695 -8.19 -30.67 -2.92
C HIS A 695 -9.71 -30.75 -2.68
N ASP A 696 -10.19 -31.86 -2.10
CA ASP A 696 -11.62 -32.12 -1.93
C ASP A 696 -12.26 -31.08 -1.00
N PHE A 697 -11.55 -30.68 0.07
CA PHE A 697 -11.95 -29.57 0.94
C PHE A 697 -12.06 -28.23 0.20
N ALA A 698 -11.14 -27.93 -0.73
CA ALA A 698 -11.24 -26.71 -1.54
C ALA A 698 -12.44 -26.77 -2.51
N MET A 699 -12.69 -27.93 -3.14
CA MET A 699 -13.85 -28.14 -4.02
C MET A 699 -15.18 -27.98 -3.28
N GLU A 700 -15.28 -28.50 -2.05
CA GLU A 700 -16.49 -28.35 -1.21
C GLU A 700 -16.68 -26.94 -0.64
N THR A 701 -15.62 -26.11 -0.54
CA THR A 701 -15.69 -24.84 0.21
C THR A 701 -15.57 -23.57 -0.59
N TYR A 702 -14.70 -23.47 -1.62
CA TYR A 702 -14.49 -22.20 -2.35
C TYR A 702 -13.98 -22.31 -3.80
N HIS A 703 -13.35 -23.42 -4.20
CA HIS A 703 -12.60 -23.47 -5.46
C HIS A 703 -13.48 -23.33 -6.72
N PRO A 704 -14.71 -23.89 -6.81
CA PRO A 704 -15.57 -23.74 -7.98
C PRO A 704 -15.83 -22.27 -8.38
N ALA A 705 -15.87 -21.34 -7.43
CA ALA A 705 -16.03 -19.91 -7.74
C ALA A 705 -14.76 -19.25 -8.32
N VAL A 706 -13.58 -19.85 -8.15
CA VAL A 706 -12.26 -19.29 -8.56
C VAL A 706 -11.47 -20.22 -9.49
N CYS A 707 -12.06 -21.31 -9.97
CA CYS A 707 -11.41 -22.26 -10.87
C CYS A 707 -11.10 -21.60 -12.22
N ASP A 708 -9.85 -21.74 -12.68
CA ASP A 708 -9.28 -21.07 -13.87
C ASP A 708 -9.44 -19.53 -13.91
N ARG A 709 -9.70 -18.90 -12.75
CA ARG A 709 -9.95 -17.46 -12.60
C ARG A 709 -8.88 -16.83 -11.70
N ASP A 710 -8.10 -15.89 -12.24
CA ASP A 710 -7.04 -15.15 -11.52
C ASP A 710 -7.59 -14.13 -10.49
N VAL A 711 -8.42 -14.55 -9.54
CA VAL A 711 -8.99 -13.66 -8.52
C VAL A 711 -7.89 -13.05 -7.64
N ASP A 712 -6.93 -13.87 -7.21
CA ASP A 712 -5.83 -13.40 -6.34
C ASP A 712 -4.91 -12.36 -7.00
N GLY A 713 -4.78 -12.36 -8.33
CA GLY A 713 -3.88 -11.46 -9.08
C GLY A 713 -4.15 -9.98 -8.83
N ILE A 714 -5.35 -9.64 -8.36
CA ILE A 714 -5.77 -8.28 -7.95
C ILE A 714 -4.97 -7.77 -6.72
N ALA A 715 -4.54 -8.68 -5.85
CA ALA A 715 -3.83 -8.39 -4.60
C ALA A 715 -2.37 -8.88 -4.57
N LYS A 716 -1.97 -9.78 -5.48
CA LYS A 716 -0.57 -10.17 -5.70
C LYS A 716 0.23 -9.00 -6.31
N ASN A 717 1.54 -8.95 -6.07
CA ASN A 717 2.48 -7.92 -6.58
C ASN A 717 2.37 -6.49 -6.00
N THR A 718 1.65 -6.26 -4.90
CA THR A 718 1.52 -4.91 -4.28
C THR A 718 2.73 -4.49 -3.43
N HIS A 719 2.87 -3.18 -3.19
CA HIS A 719 3.98 -2.62 -2.40
C HIS A 719 3.95 -3.07 -0.92
N GLN A 720 5.13 -3.13 -0.29
CA GLN A 720 5.32 -3.55 1.12
C GLN A 720 4.49 -2.76 2.15
N ARG A 721 4.09 -1.51 1.84
CA ARG A 721 3.22 -0.68 2.70
C ARG A 721 1.73 -1.08 2.62
N GLU A 722 1.35 -1.98 1.71
CA GLU A 722 -0.03 -2.38 1.45
C GLU A 722 -0.30 -3.87 1.77
N THR A 723 0.75 -4.68 1.96
CA THR A 723 0.65 -6.14 2.14
C THR A 723 -0.35 -6.56 3.23
N ALA A 724 -0.45 -5.82 4.33
CA ALA A 724 -1.42 -6.08 5.41
C ALA A 724 -2.89 -5.88 4.96
N ASN A 725 -3.16 -4.83 4.17
CA ASN A 725 -4.49 -4.57 3.60
C ASN A 725 -4.81 -5.54 2.46
N MET A 726 -3.80 -5.96 1.70
CA MET A 726 -3.96 -6.89 0.58
C MET A 726 -4.17 -8.34 1.03
N LEU A 727 -3.59 -8.76 2.16
CA LEU A 727 -3.96 -10.02 2.81
C LEU A 727 -5.39 -10.01 3.34
N HIS A 728 -5.87 -8.88 3.86
CA HIS A 728 -7.28 -8.71 4.21
C HIS A 728 -8.19 -8.77 2.97
N LEU A 729 -7.81 -8.14 1.85
CA LEU A 729 -8.55 -8.21 0.59
C LEU A 729 -8.60 -9.65 0.03
N LEU A 730 -7.50 -10.42 0.15
CA LEU A 730 -7.51 -11.84 -0.17
C LEU A 730 -8.44 -12.65 0.75
N LEU A 731 -8.45 -12.39 2.07
CA LEU A 731 -9.42 -13.01 2.98
C LEU A 731 -10.87 -12.67 2.59
N LEU A 732 -11.14 -11.44 2.16
CA LEU A 732 -12.45 -11.07 1.61
C LEU A 732 -12.75 -11.88 0.34
N GLY A 733 -11.85 -11.89 -0.64
CA GLY A 733 -12.01 -12.68 -1.87
C GLY A 733 -12.27 -14.18 -1.60
N ARG A 734 -11.55 -14.79 -0.65
CA ARG A 734 -11.80 -16.17 -0.22
C ARG A 734 -13.18 -16.33 0.43
N ALA A 735 -13.63 -15.40 1.28
CA ALA A 735 -14.98 -15.43 1.83
C ALA A 735 -16.08 -15.24 0.77
N LEU A 736 -15.88 -14.39 -0.24
CA LEU A 736 -16.82 -14.22 -1.36
C LEU A 736 -16.86 -15.47 -2.24
N ALA A 737 -15.71 -16.09 -2.54
CA ALA A 737 -15.63 -17.38 -3.22
C ALA A 737 -16.30 -18.52 -2.45
N MET A 738 -16.19 -18.50 -1.11
CA MET A 738 -16.89 -19.45 -0.24
C MET A 738 -18.41 -19.27 -0.27
N SER A 739 -18.86 -18.01 -0.22
CA SER A 739 -20.28 -17.64 -0.34
C SER A 739 -20.89 -18.13 -1.67
N ALA A 740 -20.22 -17.85 -2.79
CA ALA A 740 -20.67 -18.25 -4.12
C ALA A 740 -20.62 -19.78 -4.33
N THR A 741 -19.60 -20.47 -3.81
CA THR A 741 -19.48 -21.94 -3.91
C THR A 741 -20.56 -22.67 -3.09
N GLN A 742 -20.93 -22.14 -1.93
CA GLN A 742 -21.83 -22.79 -0.98
C GLN A 742 -23.30 -22.31 -1.08
N ASP A 743 -23.62 -21.40 -2.01
CA ASP A 743 -24.96 -20.78 -2.21
C ASP A 743 -25.53 -20.18 -0.90
N ILE A 744 -24.68 -19.42 -0.19
CA ILE A 744 -25.03 -18.78 1.09
C ILE A 744 -24.44 -17.37 1.20
N HIS A 745 -25.22 -16.46 1.79
CA HIS A 745 -24.84 -15.06 2.03
C HIS A 745 -23.52 -14.94 2.82
N PRO A 746 -22.59 -14.01 2.49
CA PRO A 746 -21.25 -13.99 3.08
C PRO A 746 -21.21 -13.91 4.62
N LEU A 747 -22.14 -13.18 5.25
CA LEU A 747 -22.20 -13.09 6.73
C LEU A 747 -22.79 -14.35 7.40
N GLU A 748 -23.36 -15.28 6.64
CA GLU A 748 -23.90 -16.55 7.12
C GLU A 748 -22.84 -17.67 7.18
N LEU A 749 -21.69 -17.49 6.53
CA LEU A 749 -20.56 -18.44 6.57
C LEU A 749 -20.16 -18.72 8.02
N LYS A 750 -20.09 -20.00 8.41
CA LYS A 750 -19.77 -20.45 9.78
C LYS A 750 -18.42 -19.91 10.26
N GLU A 751 -17.48 -19.66 9.35
CA GLU A 751 -16.17 -19.06 9.60
C GLU A 751 -16.23 -17.58 10.03
N VAL A 752 -17.28 -16.84 9.67
CA VAL A 752 -17.39 -15.40 9.93
C VAL A 752 -18.57 -15.02 10.83
N LYS A 753 -19.67 -15.79 10.80
CA LYS A 753 -20.92 -15.45 11.49
C LYS A 753 -20.72 -15.25 12.99
N TYR A 754 -19.99 -16.15 13.64
CA TYR A 754 -19.88 -16.25 15.10
C TYR A 754 -18.64 -15.56 15.71
N ILE A 755 -17.70 -15.11 14.88
CA ILE A 755 -16.50 -14.37 15.33
C ILE A 755 -16.81 -12.90 15.64
N TRP A 756 -15.97 -12.29 16.48
CA TRP A 756 -16.16 -10.95 17.01
C TRP A 756 -15.71 -9.88 16.00
N GLY A 757 -16.63 -8.99 15.60
CA GLY A 757 -16.34 -7.84 14.73
C GLY A 757 -15.76 -6.61 15.45
N ASP A 758 -15.63 -6.69 16.79
CA ASP A 758 -15.14 -5.61 17.64
C ASP A 758 -15.79 -4.24 17.37
N PHE A 759 -17.12 -4.30 17.22
CA PHE A 759 -17.98 -3.19 16.87
C PHE A 759 -18.07 -2.16 18.00
N LEU A 760 -17.77 -0.90 17.69
CA LEU A 760 -17.97 0.24 18.58
C LEU A 760 -19.43 0.71 18.54
N PRO A 761 -19.98 1.27 19.64
CA PRO A 761 -21.33 1.83 19.64
C PRO A 761 -21.52 2.95 18.59
N THR A 762 -22.73 3.06 18.03
CA THR A 762 -23.07 4.10 17.03
C THR A 762 -22.82 5.52 17.55
N SER A 763 -23.02 5.78 18.85
CA SER A 763 -22.71 7.06 19.49
C SER A 763 -21.22 7.40 19.49
N SER A 764 -20.34 6.39 19.56
CA SER A 764 -18.89 6.56 19.46
C SER A 764 -18.40 6.82 18.03
N ASN A 765 -19.19 6.44 17.03
CA ASN A 765 -18.90 6.60 15.59
C ASN A 765 -19.50 7.90 14.98
N ALA A 766 -20.33 8.63 15.73
CA ALA A 766 -21.20 9.69 15.19
C ALA A 766 -20.47 11.02 14.92
N VAL A 767 -20.27 11.35 13.64
CA VAL A 767 -19.54 12.57 13.20
C VAL A 767 -20.35 13.85 13.46
N PRO A 768 -19.77 14.88 14.10
CA PRO A 768 -20.34 16.22 14.09
C PRO A 768 -20.12 16.89 12.72
N PHE A 769 -21.18 16.99 11.90
CA PHE A 769 -21.14 17.59 10.57
C PHE A 769 -20.81 19.10 10.60
N SER A 770 -19.52 19.44 10.57
CA SER A 770 -19.04 20.83 10.45
C SER A 770 -17.70 20.90 9.69
N PRO A 771 -17.53 21.86 8.76
CA PRO A 771 -16.23 22.18 8.16
C PRO A 771 -15.19 22.74 9.15
N GLN A 772 -15.58 22.97 10.42
CA GLN A 772 -14.68 23.31 11.53
C GLN A 772 -14.60 22.20 12.61
N ALA A 773 -15.10 20.99 12.33
CA ALA A 773 -14.92 19.85 13.22
C ALA A 773 -13.43 19.49 13.39
N GLY A 774 -13.12 18.84 14.51
CA GLY A 774 -11.84 18.18 14.71
C GLY A 774 -11.71 16.90 13.84
N PRO A 775 -10.68 16.06 14.07
CA PRO A 775 -10.65 14.73 13.48
C PRO A 775 -11.93 13.94 13.83
N PRO A 776 -12.39 13.01 12.95
CA PRO A 776 -13.60 12.24 13.19
C PRO A 776 -13.46 11.37 14.46
N PRO A 777 -14.58 11.10 15.17
CA PRO A 777 -14.54 10.38 16.44
C PRO A 777 -14.20 8.89 16.22
N VAL A 778 -13.01 8.51 16.67
CA VAL A 778 -12.49 7.13 16.87
C VAL A 778 -12.98 6.10 15.84
N TRP A 779 -12.84 6.45 14.56
CA TRP A 779 -12.98 5.51 13.46
C TRP A 779 -11.80 4.51 13.48
N THR A 780 -12.09 3.22 13.32
CA THR A 780 -11.15 2.13 13.65
C THR A 780 -11.10 0.99 12.61
N LEU A 781 -11.93 1.04 11.57
CA LEU A 781 -11.85 0.13 10.43
C LEU A 781 -10.95 0.75 9.35
N PRO A 782 -9.82 0.13 8.94
CA PRO A 782 -9.02 0.62 7.83
C PRO A 782 -9.82 0.68 6.53
N PHE A 783 -9.57 1.72 5.73
CA PHE A 783 -10.25 1.93 4.47
C PHE A 783 -9.31 2.48 3.39
N SER A 784 -9.39 1.93 2.18
CA SER A 784 -8.90 2.57 0.95
C SER A 784 -9.85 2.32 -0.21
N PHE A 785 -9.86 3.21 -1.21
CA PHE A 785 -10.70 3.04 -2.38
C PHE A 785 -10.40 1.71 -3.12
N ARG A 786 -9.11 1.37 -3.25
CA ARG A 786 -8.66 0.09 -3.82
C ARG A 786 -9.10 -1.13 -3.01
N ALA A 787 -8.92 -1.14 -1.69
CA ALA A 787 -9.15 -2.35 -0.89
C ALA A 787 -10.64 -2.55 -0.54
N ASN A 788 -11.42 -1.48 -0.40
CA ASN A 788 -12.81 -1.57 0.03
C ASN A 788 -13.81 -1.46 -1.11
N ILE A 789 -13.49 -0.79 -2.22
CA ILE A 789 -14.44 -0.56 -3.32
C ILE A 789 -14.02 -1.27 -4.61
N THR A 790 -12.89 -0.94 -5.24
CA THR A 790 -12.57 -1.53 -6.56
C THR A 790 -12.16 -2.99 -6.43
N GLY A 791 -11.18 -3.33 -5.59
CA GLY A 791 -10.66 -4.70 -5.44
C GLY A 791 -11.74 -5.75 -5.19
N PRO A 792 -12.74 -5.51 -4.33
CA PRO A 792 -13.87 -6.42 -4.16
C PRO A 792 -14.79 -6.53 -5.38
N MET A 793 -14.98 -5.46 -6.17
CA MET A 793 -15.72 -5.50 -7.44
C MET A 793 -14.91 -6.24 -8.51
N ASP A 794 -13.63 -5.89 -8.69
CA ASP A 794 -12.66 -6.57 -9.56
C ASP A 794 -12.66 -8.10 -9.28
N MET A 795 -12.76 -8.50 -8.00
CA MET A 795 -12.81 -9.91 -7.57
C MET A 795 -14.14 -10.59 -7.93
N LEU A 796 -15.27 -9.92 -7.77
CA LEU A 796 -16.60 -10.45 -8.12
C LEU A 796 -16.77 -10.57 -9.65
N GLU A 797 -16.30 -9.59 -10.41
CA GLU A 797 -16.26 -9.64 -11.88
C GLU A 797 -15.41 -10.84 -12.36
N LYS A 798 -14.23 -11.09 -11.75
CA LYS A 798 -13.44 -12.30 -12.03
C LYS A 798 -14.07 -13.61 -11.54
N MET A 799 -15.10 -13.57 -10.69
CA MET A 799 -15.92 -14.74 -10.33
C MET A 799 -17.17 -14.87 -11.22
N GLU A 800 -17.34 -14.02 -12.24
CA GLU A 800 -18.54 -13.92 -13.08
C GLU A 800 -19.82 -13.61 -12.25
N ILE A 801 -19.67 -12.77 -11.23
CA ILE A 801 -20.76 -12.31 -10.35
C ILE A 801 -21.13 -10.86 -10.69
N ASP A 802 -22.39 -10.63 -11.05
CA ASP A 802 -22.93 -9.31 -11.37
C ASP A 802 -22.94 -8.39 -10.12
N VAL A 803 -22.07 -7.37 -10.15
CA VAL A 803 -21.87 -6.41 -9.05
C VAL A 803 -23.05 -5.45 -8.83
N PHE A 804 -24.07 -5.46 -9.68
CA PHE A 804 -25.31 -4.69 -9.56
C PHE A 804 -26.50 -5.55 -9.15
N ALA A 805 -26.68 -6.73 -9.76
CA ALA A 805 -27.83 -7.60 -9.51
C ALA A 805 -27.81 -8.23 -8.12
N GLU A 806 -26.66 -8.78 -7.70
CA GLU A 806 -26.47 -9.45 -6.41
C GLU A 806 -26.24 -8.46 -5.24
N LEU A 807 -26.99 -7.34 -5.22
CA LEU A 807 -26.73 -6.22 -4.31
C LEU A 807 -27.08 -6.52 -2.84
N ASP A 808 -28.00 -7.44 -2.56
CA ASP A 808 -28.25 -7.91 -1.19
C ASP A 808 -27.19 -8.90 -0.69
N THR A 809 -26.54 -9.64 -1.59
CA THR A 809 -25.42 -10.55 -1.29
C THR A 809 -24.06 -9.83 -1.18
N TYR A 810 -23.83 -8.80 -2.02
CA TYR A 810 -22.52 -8.16 -2.21
C TYR A 810 -22.54 -6.61 -2.12
N ASP A 811 -23.27 -6.08 -1.15
CA ASP A 811 -23.24 -4.64 -0.80
C ASP A 811 -21.95 -4.23 -0.04
N LEU A 812 -21.54 -2.97 -0.13
CA LEU A 812 -20.29 -2.49 0.49
C LEU A 812 -20.29 -2.58 2.03
N TRP A 813 -21.45 -2.48 2.67
CA TRP A 813 -21.55 -2.65 4.13
C TRP A 813 -21.28 -4.10 4.57
N ILE A 814 -21.47 -5.09 3.69
CA ILE A 814 -21.14 -6.50 3.93
C ILE A 814 -19.62 -6.67 3.94
N PHE A 815 -18.93 -6.11 2.94
CA PHE A 815 -17.46 -6.13 2.88
C PHE A 815 -16.83 -5.46 4.12
N ASN A 816 -17.33 -4.29 4.52
CA ASN A 816 -16.86 -3.60 5.73
C ASN A 816 -17.18 -4.39 7.03
N THR A 817 -18.29 -5.12 7.07
CA THR A 817 -18.61 -6.02 8.20
C THR A 817 -17.65 -7.23 8.26
N LEU A 818 -17.33 -7.83 7.11
CA LEU A 818 -16.33 -8.89 7.00
C LEU A 818 -14.94 -8.40 7.42
N TYR A 819 -14.50 -7.25 6.92
CA TYR A 819 -13.22 -6.64 7.32
C TYR A 819 -13.15 -6.36 8.83
N ALA A 820 -14.23 -5.93 9.47
CA ALA A 820 -14.27 -5.74 10.92
C ALA A 820 -14.09 -7.07 11.69
N LYS A 821 -14.72 -8.15 11.23
CA LYS A 821 -14.57 -9.51 11.78
C LYS A 821 -13.17 -10.08 11.55
N PHE A 822 -12.58 -9.87 10.38
CA PHE A 822 -11.19 -10.28 10.09
C PHE A 822 -10.20 -9.53 10.97
N ARG A 823 -10.31 -8.21 11.09
CA ARG A 823 -9.42 -7.38 11.93
C ARG A 823 -9.33 -7.87 13.37
N GLY A 824 -10.44 -8.35 13.94
CA GLY A 824 -10.50 -8.86 15.31
C GLY A 824 -9.97 -10.29 15.51
N THR A 825 -9.73 -11.08 14.45
CA THR A 825 -9.47 -12.54 14.58
C THR A 825 -8.46 -13.16 13.60
N ALA A 826 -8.08 -12.47 12.53
CA ALA A 826 -7.16 -12.97 11.52
C ALA A 826 -5.72 -13.04 12.05
N SER A 827 -5.10 -14.20 11.88
CA SER A 827 -3.69 -14.48 12.19
C SER A 827 -2.88 -14.54 10.90
N ALA A 828 -1.61 -14.15 10.94
CA ALA A 828 -0.73 -14.26 9.77
C ALA A 828 0.60 -14.95 10.07
N ARG A 829 1.10 -15.71 9.09
CA ARG A 829 2.45 -16.26 9.09
C ARG A 829 3.39 -15.26 8.43
N VAL A 830 4.53 -14.99 9.06
CA VAL A 830 5.60 -14.19 8.44
C VAL A 830 6.58 -15.09 7.67
N ASN A 831 7.06 -14.59 6.54
CA ASN A 831 8.05 -15.28 5.73
C ASN A 831 9.42 -15.21 6.43
N LYS A 832 10.08 -16.36 6.58
CA LYS A 832 11.31 -16.48 7.37
C LYS A 832 12.55 -15.85 6.72
N LEU A 833 12.46 -15.41 5.46
CA LEU A 833 13.56 -14.76 4.74
C LEU A 833 13.51 -13.23 4.79
N ASP A 834 12.32 -12.62 4.75
CA ASP A 834 12.16 -11.15 4.69
C ASP A 834 11.29 -10.54 5.81
N GLY A 835 10.72 -11.38 6.69
CA GLY A 835 9.91 -10.96 7.84
C GLY A 835 8.53 -10.41 7.50
N ARG A 836 8.10 -10.44 6.23
CA ARG A 836 6.79 -9.92 5.81
C ARG A 836 5.67 -10.94 6.04
N PRO A 837 4.44 -10.51 6.39
CA PRO A 837 3.26 -11.38 6.37
C PRO A 837 3.05 -11.97 4.96
N GLU A 838 3.00 -13.30 4.85
CA GLU A 838 2.82 -14.02 3.57
C GLU A 838 1.56 -14.90 3.51
N VAL A 839 1.04 -15.34 4.66
CA VAL A 839 -0.20 -16.13 4.77
C VAL A 839 -1.10 -15.46 5.79
N ALA A 840 -2.41 -15.44 5.54
CA ALA A 840 -3.43 -15.00 6.49
C ALA A 840 -4.51 -16.08 6.67
N ALA A 841 -5.02 -16.26 7.88
CA ALA A 841 -6.10 -17.21 8.17
C ALA A 841 -6.99 -16.74 9.33
N VAL A 842 -8.27 -17.10 9.27
CA VAL A 842 -9.25 -16.90 10.35
C VAL A 842 -9.55 -18.25 10.99
N HIS A 843 -9.39 -18.37 12.31
CA HIS A 843 -9.59 -19.63 13.06
C HIS A 843 -10.76 -19.50 14.04
N PRO A 844 -12.01 -19.75 13.60
CA PRO A 844 -13.24 -19.41 14.32
C PRO A 844 -13.47 -20.18 15.62
N LEU A 845 -12.85 -21.35 15.82
CA LEU A 845 -12.97 -22.14 17.04
C LEU A 845 -11.76 -21.96 17.97
N TRP A 846 -10.55 -21.76 17.42
CA TRP A 846 -9.36 -21.37 18.19
C TRP A 846 -9.53 -20.05 18.93
N CYS A 847 -10.17 -19.04 18.31
CA CYS A 847 -10.38 -17.73 18.94
C CYS A 847 -11.41 -17.73 20.09
N LEU A 848 -12.01 -18.89 20.41
CA LEU A 848 -12.82 -19.09 21.63
C LEU A 848 -11.94 -19.36 22.87
N ALA A 849 -10.64 -19.62 22.71
CA ALA A 849 -9.70 -19.74 23.81
C ALA A 849 -9.16 -18.35 24.20
N ASN A 850 -9.63 -17.81 25.33
CA ASN A 850 -9.37 -16.43 25.75
C ASN A 850 -7.92 -16.18 26.19
N HIS A 851 -7.48 -14.93 26.15
CA HIS A 851 -6.10 -14.57 26.48
C HIS A 851 -5.81 -14.52 27.98
N ASP A 852 -4.72 -15.16 28.41
CA ASP A 852 -3.98 -14.83 29.62
C ASP A 852 -2.46 -14.77 29.30
N CYS A 853 -1.70 -14.06 30.13
CA CYS A 853 -0.24 -14.12 30.11
C CYS A 853 0.33 -15.27 30.95
N ASP A 854 -0.48 -16.01 31.72
CA ASP A 854 -0.18 -17.36 32.22
C ASP A 854 -1.12 -18.40 31.57
N PRO A 855 -0.96 -18.66 30.25
CA PRO A 855 -1.81 -19.57 29.51
C PRO A 855 -1.69 -21.01 30.01
N ASN A 856 -2.74 -21.81 29.88
CA ASN A 856 -2.71 -23.25 30.18
C ASN A 856 -2.47 -24.13 28.95
N VAL A 857 -2.52 -23.53 27.76
CA VAL A 857 -2.22 -24.17 26.46
C VAL A 857 -1.04 -23.50 25.74
N GLN A 858 -0.53 -24.19 24.73
CA GLN A 858 0.40 -23.68 23.71
C GLN A 858 -0.19 -24.04 22.33
N TRP A 859 0.15 -23.29 21.28
CA TRP A 859 -0.26 -23.59 19.91
C TRP A 859 0.89 -23.55 18.91
N GLU A 860 0.61 -24.11 17.73
CA GLU A 860 1.39 -24.01 16.50
C GLU A 860 0.43 -23.96 15.29
N TRP A 861 0.90 -23.38 14.17
CA TRP A 861 0.20 -23.41 12.89
C TRP A 861 1.18 -23.84 11.78
N GLY A 862 1.07 -25.11 11.36
CA GLY A 862 1.92 -25.69 10.30
C GLY A 862 1.15 -26.27 9.10
N MET A 863 -0.18 -26.38 9.22
CA MET A 863 -1.13 -26.85 8.20
C MET A 863 -2.57 -26.68 8.73
N ARG A 864 -2.73 -26.99 10.03
CA ARG A 864 -3.94 -26.84 10.84
C ARG A 864 -3.58 -26.02 12.07
N MET A 865 -4.53 -25.33 12.67
CA MET A 865 -4.35 -24.64 13.95
C MET A 865 -4.51 -25.67 15.07
N LYS A 866 -3.51 -25.78 15.95
CA LYS A 866 -3.46 -26.83 16.97
C LYS A 866 -3.12 -26.25 18.34
N LEU A 867 -3.98 -26.51 19.34
CA LEU A 867 -3.73 -26.22 20.75
C LEU A 867 -3.40 -27.52 21.51
N TRP A 868 -2.45 -27.48 22.45
CA TRP A 868 -2.19 -28.57 23.40
C TRP A 868 -1.90 -28.04 24.81
N ALA A 869 -2.19 -28.85 25.83
CA ALA A 869 -2.03 -28.45 27.22
C ALA A 869 -0.56 -28.41 27.65
N ARG A 870 -0.15 -27.36 28.39
CA ARG A 870 1.25 -27.13 28.77
C ARG A 870 1.75 -28.16 29.79
N VAL A 871 3.03 -28.50 29.67
CA VAL A 871 3.81 -29.27 30.68
C VAL A 871 4.28 -28.41 31.86
N GLN A 872 4.15 -27.08 31.77
CA GLN A 872 4.54 -26.14 32.82
C GLN A 872 3.68 -24.86 32.72
N ARG A 873 3.10 -24.46 33.86
CA ARG A 873 2.50 -23.14 34.10
C ARG A 873 3.57 -22.17 34.59
N ILE A 874 3.37 -20.87 34.37
CA ILE A 874 4.32 -19.82 34.76
C ILE A 874 4.13 -19.49 36.25
N ASP A 875 2.90 -19.55 36.77
CA ASP A 875 2.61 -19.34 38.20
C ASP A 875 2.93 -20.55 39.11
N GLY A 876 3.25 -21.71 38.54
CA GLY A 876 3.52 -22.95 39.26
C GLY A 876 2.30 -23.85 39.53
N ARG A 877 1.12 -23.56 38.93
CA ARG A 877 -0.02 -24.51 38.89
C ARG A 877 0.37 -25.84 38.25
N SER A 878 -0.44 -26.87 38.52
CA SER A 878 -0.25 -28.20 37.93
C SER A 878 -0.39 -28.16 36.40
N PRO A 879 0.39 -28.98 35.66
CA PRO A 879 0.33 -29.04 34.21
C PRO A 879 -0.91 -29.80 33.70
N GLY A 880 -1.24 -29.64 32.43
CA GLY A 880 -2.53 -30.07 31.87
C GLY A 880 -3.63 -29.02 32.07
N VAL A 881 -4.89 -29.39 31.85
CA VAL A 881 -6.07 -28.57 32.14
C VAL A 881 -7.07 -29.40 32.95
N ALA A 882 -7.58 -28.85 34.05
CA ALA A 882 -8.56 -29.55 34.89
C ALA A 882 -9.99 -29.43 34.33
N LYS A 883 -10.83 -30.45 34.56
CA LYS A 883 -12.26 -30.42 34.25
C LYS A 883 -12.93 -29.17 34.84
N GLY A 884 -13.51 -28.33 33.99
CA GLY A 884 -14.18 -27.08 34.34
C GLY A 884 -13.27 -25.84 34.35
N GLU A 885 -11.97 -25.98 34.08
CA GLU A 885 -11.06 -24.85 33.85
C GLU A 885 -11.28 -24.29 32.42
N GLU A 886 -11.15 -22.96 32.27
CA GLU A 886 -11.19 -22.29 30.96
C GLU A 886 -9.85 -22.50 30.21
N ILE A 887 -9.89 -22.69 28.90
CA ILE A 887 -8.73 -22.85 28.02
C ILE A 887 -8.15 -21.46 27.75
N MET A 888 -7.08 -21.12 28.45
CA MET A 888 -6.43 -19.81 28.39
C MET A 888 -5.25 -19.86 27.42
N ASN A 889 -5.40 -19.13 26.31
CA ASN A 889 -4.44 -18.93 25.23
C ASN A 889 -3.61 -17.65 25.47
N HIS A 890 -2.73 -17.31 24.51
CA HIS A 890 -1.85 -16.14 24.52
C HIS A 890 -1.65 -15.62 23.08
N TYR A 891 -1.46 -14.30 22.94
CA TYR A 891 -1.29 -13.57 21.67
C TYR A 891 0.04 -12.77 21.60
N CYS A 892 0.88 -12.89 22.63
CA CYS A 892 2.17 -12.22 22.75
C CYS A 892 3.20 -13.19 23.34
N ASP A 893 4.49 -12.86 23.24
CA ASP A 893 5.52 -13.62 23.96
C ASP A 893 5.30 -13.48 25.47
N ILE A 894 5.15 -14.61 26.15
CA ILE A 894 4.89 -14.69 27.59
C ILE A 894 6.15 -14.54 28.45
N GLU A 895 7.34 -14.62 27.86
CA GLU A 895 8.61 -14.44 28.58
C GLU A 895 9.03 -12.96 28.70
N LEU A 896 8.42 -12.06 27.90
CA LEU A 896 8.73 -10.62 27.92
C LEU A 896 8.26 -9.89 29.21
N PRO A 897 8.84 -8.71 29.53
CA PRO A 897 8.35 -7.80 30.56
C PRO A 897 6.90 -7.35 30.37
N VAL A 898 6.23 -6.96 31.45
CA VAL A 898 4.77 -6.78 31.45
C VAL A 898 4.28 -5.64 30.56
N GLN A 899 5.07 -4.56 30.41
CA GLN A 899 4.74 -3.45 29.53
C GLN A 899 4.83 -3.87 28.06
N GLU A 900 5.94 -4.50 27.66
CA GLU A 900 6.14 -5.03 26.31
C GLU A 900 5.04 -6.05 25.93
N ARG A 901 4.66 -6.97 26.84
CA ARG A 901 3.51 -7.87 26.61
C ARG A 901 2.20 -7.15 26.45
N ARG A 902 1.94 -6.13 27.28
CA ARG A 902 0.71 -5.32 27.25
C ARG A 902 0.60 -4.51 25.96
N GLU A 903 1.70 -3.96 25.47
CA GLU A 903 1.78 -3.21 24.22
C GLU A 903 1.61 -4.13 23.00
N TRP A 904 2.33 -5.26 22.96
CA TRP A 904 2.17 -6.28 21.93
C TRP A 904 0.72 -6.77 21.83
N ALA A 905 0.16 -7.24 22.94
CA ALA A 905 -1.19 -7.81 22.95
C ALA A 905 -2.30 -6.75 22.72
N LYS A 906 -2.00 -5.44 22.80
CA LYS A 906 -3.00 -4.37 22.72
C LYS A 906 -3.81 -4.44 21.42
N GLY A 907 -3.15 -4.67 20.29
CA GLY A 907 -3.80 -4.79 18.98
C GLY A 907 -4.74 -5.99 18.89
N SER A 908 -4.33 -7.14 19.44
CA SER A 908 -5.12 -8.38 19.44
C SER A 908 -6.33 -8.35 20.35
N LEU A 909 -6.27 -7.52 21.39
CA LEU A 909 -7.27 -7.48 22.46
C LEU A 909 -8.22 -6.28 22.37
N GLY A 910 -7.97 -5.32 21.46
CA GLY A 910 -8.71 -4.05 21.42
C GLY A 910 -8.45 -3.14 22.63
N GLY A 911 -7.34 -3.34 23.34
CA GLY A 911 -7.00 -2.64 24.58
C GLY A 911 -5.93 -3.34 25.40
N TYR A 912 -5.38 -2.67 26.42
CA TYR A 912 -4.29 -3.24 27.22
C TYR A 912 -4.72 -4.49 28.01
N CYS A 913 -3.86 -5.51 28.08
CA CYS A 913 -4.15 -6.76 28.78
C CYS A 913 -4.32 -6.57 30.30
N MET A 914 -5.44 -7.06 30.84
CA MET A 914 -5.85 -6.91 32.25
C MET A 914 -5.89 -8.23 33.05
N CYS A 915 -5.24 -9.30 32.55
CA CYS A 915 -5.14 -10.58 33.27
C CYS A 915 -4.43 -10.44 34.64
N GLU A 916 -4.61 -11.42 35.54
CA GLU A 916 -4.05 -11.34 36.90
C GLU A 916 -2.52 -11.21 36.85
N ARG A 917 -1.84 -11.98 35.99
CA ARG A 917 -0.38 -11.90 35.84
C ARG A 917 0.08 -10.49 35.47
N CYS A 918 -0.54 -9.85 34.48
CA CYS A 918 -0.16 -8.50 34.05
C CYS A 918 -0.40 -7.46 35.15
N ARG A 919 -1.56 -7.48 35.82
CA ARG A 919 -1.82 -6.54 36.93
C ARG A 919 -0.83 -6.72 38.10
N LYS A 920 -0.50 -7.96 38.43
CA LYS A 920 0.43 -8.35 39.50
C LYS A 920 1.90 -8.04 39.20
N GLU A 921 2.29 -8.06 37.94
CA GLU A 921 3.64 -7.64 37.52
C GLU A 921 3.74 -6.13 37.38
N ALA A 922 2.76 -5.46 36.76
CA ALA A 922 2.73 -3.99 36.66
C ALA A 922 2.73 -3.31 38.03
N LYS A 923 1.95 -3.82 39.00
CA LYS A 923 1.98 -3.32 40.39
C LYS A 923 3.36 -3.45 41.04
N LYS A 924 4.13 -4.51 40.75
CA LYS A 924 5.51 -4.66 41.25
C LYS A 924 6.47 -3.68 40.58
N GLU A 925 6.31 -3.40 39.30
CA GLU A 925 7.12 -2.40 38.60
C GLU A 925 6.83 -0.99 39.13
N GLU A 926 5.55 -0.66 39.37
CA GLU A 926 5.13 0.60 40.00
C GLU A 926 5.65 0.71 41.45
N GLU A 927 5.55 -0.35 42.26
CA GLU A 927 6.12 -0.40 43.61
C GLU A 927 7.66 -0.28 43.61
N ALA A 928 8.34 -0.89 42.64
CA ALA A 928 9.80 -0.80 42.49
C ALA A 928 10.27 0.59 42.03
N ALA A 929 9.56 1.20 41.07
CA ALA A 929 9.85 2.55 40.59
C ALA A 929 9.66 3.60 41.70
N ASN A 930 8.58 3.50 42.47
CA ASN A 930 8.34 4.33 43.66
C ASN A 930 9.31 4.05 44.82
N GLY A 931 10.05 2.92 44.79
CA GLY A 931 11.09 2.56 45.75
C GLY A 931 12.46 3.20 45.48
N VAL A 932 12.65 3.87 44.34
CA VAL A 932 13.91 4.57 43.99
C VAL A 932 13.96 5.94 44.67
N ASP A 933 15.03 6.25 45.41
CA ASP A 933 15.23 7.58 45.98
C ASP A 933 15.50 8.62 44.88
N VAL A 934 14.44 9.31 44.48
CA VAL A 934 14.44 10.37 43.47
C VAL A 934 15.44 11.48 43.80
N ALA A 935 15.75 11.74 45.08
CA ALA A 935 16.74 12.75 45.45
C ALA A 935 18.17 12.37 45.01
N ALA A 936 18.51 11.08 45.02
CA ALA A 936 19.80 10.59 44.53
C ALA A 936 19.92 10.72 43.00
N VAL A 937 18.86 10.44 42.26
CA VAL A 937 18.83 10.55 40.79
C VAL A 937 18.83 12.02 40.33
N VAL A 938 18.02 12.87 40.96
CA VAL A 938 17.99 14.33 40.68
C VAL A 938 19.35 14.99 40.96
N SER A 939 20.14 14.46 41.91
CA SER A 939 21.51 14.91 42.13
C SER A 939 22.47 14.65 40.95
N MET A 940 22.14 13.74 40.03
CA MET A 940 22.93 13.47 38.81
C MET A 940 22.36 14.15 37.55
N VAL A 941 21.03 14.33 37.47
CA VAL A 941 20.35 14.76 36.23
C VAL A 941 20.21 16.29 36.09
N ASN A 942 20.54 17.08 37.13
CA ASN A 942 20.51 18.56 37.15
C ASN A 942 21.52 19.27 36.19
N GLY A 943 21.94 18.62 35.10
CA GLY A 943 22.76 19.18 34.03
C GLY A 943 22.05 19.37 32.69
N MET A 944 20.84 18.82 32.48
CA MET A 944 20.11 18.91 31.20
C MET A 944 18.62 19.19 31.40
N SER A 945 18.06 20.03 30.53
CA SER A 945 16.67 20.52 30.60
C SER A 945 15.75 19.74 29.68
N MET A 946 14.70 19.12 30.23
CA MET A 946 13.58 18.58 29.45
C MET A 946 12.28 19.34 29.72
N VAL A 947 11.70 19.89 28.65
CA VAL A 947 10.30 20.30 28.52
C VAL A 947 9.89 19.99 27.07
N HIS A 948 8.69 19.44 26.89
CA HIS A 948 8.05 18.94 25.65
C HIS A 948 8.08 17.40 25.46
N ASP A 949 7.22 16.68 26.17
CA ASP A 949 6.65 15.44 25.61
C ASP A 949 5.24 15.11 26.16
N ILE A 950 4.21 15.68 25.52
CA ILE A 950 2.77 15.34 25.70
C ILE A 950 2.06 15.25 24.34
N SER A 951 2.57 15.93 23.29
CA SER A 951 1.99 15.90 21.94
C SER A 951 2.22 14.59 21.18
N ARG A 952 3.17 13.76 21.62
CA ARG A 952 3.71 12.62 20.88
C ARG A 952 2.84 11.36 20.93
N ALA A 953 2.07 11.18 22.01
CA ALA A 953 1.19 10.02 22.22
C ALA A 953 0.05 9.89 21.18
N HIS A 954 -0.30 10.97 20.46
CA HIS A 954 -1.27 10.92 19.37
C HIS A 954 -0.64 10.80 17.97
N GLU A 955 0.68 11.02 17.82
CA GLU A 955 1.35 10.88 16.52
C GLU A 955 1.88 9.45 16.30
N MET A 956 2.38 8.79 17.36
CA MET A 956 2.88 7.41 17.30
C MET A 956 1.80 6.41 16.79
N ALA A 957 0.54 6.65 17.12
CA ALA A 957 -0.60 5.82 16.70
C ALA A 957 -0.92 5.85 15.18
N ALA A 958 -0.24 6.68 14.39
CA ALA A 958 -0.54 6.88 12.96
C ALA A 958 0.67 6.77 12.01
N SER A 959 1.90 6.58 12.52
CA SER A 959 3.11 6.53 11.68
C SER A 959 4.17 5.50 12.07
N GLU A 960 3.96 4.70 13.12
CA GLU A 960 4.91 3.68 13.56
C GLU A 960 4.35 2.27 13.33
N GLN A 961 4.88 1.54 12.35
CA GLN A 961 5.01 0.10 12.51
C GLN A 961 6.30 -0.16 13.30
N PRO A 962 6.30 -1.01 14.35
CA PRO A 962 7.53 -1.33 15.05
C PRO A 962 8.47 -2.13 14.14
N ASN A 963 9.63 -1.54 13.83
CA ASN A 963 10.75 -2.28 13.26
C ASN A 963 11.29 -3.23 14.34
N GLY A 964 10.80 -4.48 14.32
CA GLY A 964 11.13 -5.49 15.32
C GLY A 964 10.01 -5.75 16.34
N VAL A 965 8.82 -6.12 15.87
CA VAL A 965 7.94 -7.00 16.69
C VAL A 965 8.54 -8.41 16.63
N PRO A 966 8.87 -9.06 17.77
CA PRO A 966 9.38 -10.43 17.76
C PRO A 966 8.36 -11.46 17.28
N GLU A 967 8.80 -12.71 17.09
CA GLU A 967 7.97 -13.82 16.61
C GLU A 967 7.51 -14.71 17.77
N VAL A 968 6.23 -15.10 17.81
CA VAL A 968 5.75 -16.22 18.63
C VAL A 968 5.33 -17.35 17.71
N ASN A 969 6.05 -18.47 17.76
CA ASN A 969 5.71 -19.72 17.04
C ASN A 969 5.30 -19.53 15.56
N GLY A 970 5.96 -18.63 14.83
CA GLY A 970 5.69 -18.33 13.41
C GLY A 970 4.55 -17.35 13.11
N ILE A 971 3.80 -16.84 14.10
CA ILE A 971 2.63 -15.98 13.88
C ILE A 971 2.87 -14.53 14.31
N ARG A 972 2.38 -13.60 13.48
CA ARG A 972 2.15 -12.19 13.77
C ARG A 972 0.70 -11.86 13.39
N GLN A 973 -0.02 -11.05 14.16
CA GLN A 973 -1.37 -10.62 13.77
C GLN A 973 -1.31 -9.52 12.70
N ILE A 974 -2.32 -9.43 11.83
CA ILE A 974 -2.48 -8.32 10.88
C ILE A 974 -3.27 -7.18 11.54
N THR A 975 -2.56 -6.30 12.26
CA THR A 975 -3.11 -5.10 12.92
C THR A 975 -3.08 -3.86 12.03
#